data_AF-G9PPI6-F1
#
_entry.id   AF-G9PPI6-F1
#
_cell.length_a   1.000
_cell.length_b   1.000
_cell.length_c   1.000
_cell.angle_alpha   90.00
_cell.angle_beta   90.00
_cell.angle_gamma   90.00
#
_symmetry.space_group_name_H-M   'P 1'
#
loop_
_entity.id
_entity.type
_entity.pdbx_description
1 polymer ?
#
loop_
_entity_poly.entity_id
_entity_poly.type
_entity_poly.pdbx_seq_one_letter_code
_entity_poly.pdbx_strand_id
1 'polypeptide(L)'
;MTTIIHPVGNGDLGINITHIPRPERLTAQKNAETEILQKIRCRNTLDLVSVLTKDQTRTAPTPLALTLASLERPLQDVHILLYGTNQGVSGTETNTIAHLLEKAMNLPEVKKNIEEKYGLRFDVQVIGDGGLQEETRTSSLDETLRNIPSTEDVIVNGISAATMTVLSIMGTVDRLGFNWRLSASPGMTENKAIFVNKEKIEEAPFYWLRSLGYLIEAKDWKTEHNKIDLTITAQHKSLINIANKFRDSPQILTEDELAQIVRLDMARADIGAGLALRAWVEKHYETLLHQEQDTLKYNLHHNLFAKGDKKKAPTLGEAINAAKQLKDNLREKCPKSADWLSLQGNLNEIGKKTVHGGETLDFSDFIAVNAIAELPGEFPDWLSRPKDCSILYIFGCGFSSRGDYIPERVLKIPPKKDILAAIPGRLKNSPEPRATFVALHSKAEKSKQLAINSNEAAKSTNRALGWSESTPSTFEFKYEGSSSDEYSCTPEVLDSAENIVKKALNVTSPAAVVIVGTGQKPAIYGALKAAQQWCAEHASPLFITTYFDIDDGQTQTQFHRIALHSDAKGALRDAASASLRNFNLISAARVLRAGDQELIKRAEECDRLKEEYQTAVKEPLPENCADYHAGTLISILRAINFIIDQIGDGNIDPRLVVIAAEAVKFNPRPAGTTLFHEGSNFKLISRLKPEDTSPRSRKLKDLPRGDYLRILAEIRNRLVVTHGNNPTSVATQDTLNDFAITTPQLHSYQDVLQCTIDSLEDAAVALGVSTESDWYTRFMSLIIWTE
;
A
#
# COMPACT_ATOMS: atom_id res chain seq x y z
N MET A 1 0.65 -27.39 -17.31
CA MET A 1 -0.48 -27.93 -16.55
C MET A 1 -1.40 -26.77 -16.22
N THR A 2 -2.71 -26.99 -16.20
CA THR A 2 -3.71 -25.96 -15.82
C THR A 2 -4.51 -26.48 -14.65
N THR A 3 -4.69 -25.67 -13.62
CA THR A 3 -5.57 -26.04 -12.52
C THR A 3 -6.94 -25.40 -12.70
N ILE A 4 -8.01 -26.19 -12.61
CA ILE A 4 -9.39 -25.72 -12.58
C ILE A 4 -9.94 -25.95 -11.18
N ILE A 5 -10.32 -24.88 -10.50
CA ILE A 5 -11.12 -24.98 -9.28
C ILE A 5 -12.57 -24.87 -9.69
N HIS A 6 -13.32 -25.95 -9.49
CA HIS A 6 -14.72 -26.05 -9.85
C HIS A 6 -15.60 -26.11 -8.59
N PRO A 7 -16.22 -24.99 -8.19
CA PRO A 7 -17.19 -24.95 -7.11
C PRO A 7 -18.43 -25.72 -7.54
N VAL A 8 -18.70 -26.83 -6.89
CA VAL A 8 -19.79 -27.74 -7.28
C VAL A 8 -21.12 -27.16 -6.86
N GLY A 9 -22.12 -27.24 -7.74
CA GLY A 9 -23.47 -26.75 -7.50
C GLY A 9 -24.55 -27.66 -8.10
N ASN A 10 -25.81 -27.34 -7.80
CA ASN A 10 -26.97 -28.08 -8.33
C ASN A 10 -27.08 -28.04 -9.87
N GLY A 11 -26.45 -27.07 -10.53
CA GLY A 11 -26.34 -27.03 -11.98
C GLY A 11 -25.56 -28.21 -12.57
N ASP A 12 -24.60 -28.77 -11.81
CA ASP A 12 -23.81 -29.94 -12.23
C ASP A 12 -24.61 -31.25 -12.18
N LEU A 13 -25.73 -31.24 -11.45
CA LEU A 13 -26.76 -32.28 -11.48
C LEU A 13 -27.81 -32.04 -12.58
N GLY A 14 -27.67 -30.97 -13.37
CA GLY A 14 -28.65 -30.57 -14.38
C GLY A 14 -29.92 -29.94 -13.81
N ILE A 15 -29.92 -29.52 -12.53
CA ILE A 15 -31.08 -28.94 -11.85
C ILE A 15 -31.07 -27.42 -12.04
N ASN A 16 -32.11 -26.89 -12.69
CA ASN A 16 -32.30 -25.43 -12.77
C ASN A 16 -33.01 -24.90 -11.51
N ILE A 17 -32.24 -24.37 -10.58
CA ILE A 17 -32.75 -23.90 -9.28
C ILE A 17 -33.54 -22.57 -9.36
N THR A 18 -33.46 -21.81 -10.47
CA THR A 18 -34.10 -20.48 -10.56
C THR A 18 -35.64 -20.58 -10.53
N HIS A 19 -36.20 -21.69 -10.99
CA HIS A 19 -37.64 -21.92 -11.12
C HIS A 19 -38.23 -22.91 -10.11
N ILE A 20 -37.41 -23.51 -9.25
CA ILE A 20 -37.84 -24.54 -8.30
C ILE A 20 -37.95 -23.93 -6.89
N PRO A 21 -39.09 -24.05 -6.19
CA PRO A 21 -39.22 -23.69 -4.77
C PRO A 21 -38.23 -24.46 -3.88
N ARG A 22 -37.74 -23.84 -2.79
CA ARG A 22 -36.69 -24.45 -1.95
C ARG A 22 -36.97 -25.89 -1.45
N PRO A 23 -38.16 -26.22 -0.95
CA PRO A 23 -38.43 -27.58 -0.45
C PRO A 23 -38.27 -28.65 -1.54
N GLU A 24 -38.62 -28.29 -2.79
CA GLU A 24 -38.52 -29.19 -3.94
C GLU A 24 -37.07 -29.34 -4.43
N ARG A 25 -36.20 -28.36 -4.15
CA ARG A 25 -34.77 -28.44 -4.50
C ARG A 25 -34.05 -29.56 -3.76
N LEU A 26 -34.33 -29.73 -2.47
CA LEU A 26 -33.76 -30.80 -1.63
C LEU A 26 -34.10 -32.18 -2.21
N THR A 27 -35.36 -32.39 -2.58
CA THR A 27 -35.82 -33.65 -3.18
C THR A 27 -35.19 -33.87 -4.55
N ALA A 28 -35.17 -32.85 -5.41
CA ALA A 28 -34.56 -32.93 -6.73
C ALA A 28 -33.06 -33.27 -6.65
N GLN A 29 -32.33 -32.61 -5.74
CA GLN A 29 -30.91 -32.85 -5.49
C GLN A 29 -30.68 -34.30 -5.05
N LYS A 30 -31.39 -34.77 -4.01
CA LYS A 30 -31.24 -36.13 -3.48
C LYS A 30 -31.58 -37.21 -4.52
N ASN A 31 -32.59 -36.97 -5.35
CA ASN A 31 -32.95 -37.87 -6.45
C ASN A 31 -31.82 -37.96 -7.48
N ALA A 32 -31.27 -36.81 -7.92
CA ALA A 32 -30.17 -36.77 -8.88
C ALA A 32 -28.88 -37.39 -8.31
N GLU A 33 -28.55 -37.14 -7.04
CA GLU A 33 -27.43 -37.79 -6.35
C GLU A 33 -27.59 -39.33 -6.33
N THR A 34 -28.80 -39.81 -6.06
CA THR A 34 -29.12 -41.25 -6.06
C THR A 34 -28.99 -41.86 -7.45
N GLU A 35 -29.46 -41.15 -8.49
CA GLU A 35 -29.35 -41.57 -9.88
C GLU A 35 -27.88 -41.70 -10.32
N ILE A 36 -27.05 -40.68 -10.04
CA ILE A 36 -25.61 -40.72 -10.36
C ILE A 36 -24.93 -41.87 -9.61
N LEU A 37 -25.24 -42.05 -8.33
CA LEU A 37 -24.68 -43.16 -7.55
C LEU A 37 -25.06 -44.53 -8.13
N GLN A 38 -26.30 -44.71 -8.58
CA GLN A 38 -26.73 -45.93 -9.27
C GLN A 38 -25.98 -46.14 -10.58
N LYS A 39 -25.82 -45.10 -11.41
CA LYS A 39 -25.04 -45.17 -12.65
C LYS A 39 -23.58 -45.55 -12.42
N ILE A 40 -22.95 -45.02 -11.36
CA ILE A 40 -21.59 -45.42 -10.94
C ILE A 40 -21.56 -46.90 -10.55
N ARG A 41 -22.50 -47.36 -9.70
CA ARG A 41 -22.56 -48.77 -9.24
C ARG A 41 -22.77 -49.75 -10.39
N CYS A 42 -23.62 -49.39 -11.35
CA CYS A 42 -23.90 -50.21 -12.53
C CYS A 42 -22.84 -50.07 -13.64
N ARG A 43 -21.80 -49.24 -13.45
CA ARG A 43 -20.82 -48.89 -14.49
C ARG A 43 -21.46 -48.50 -15.83
N ASN A 44 -22.52 -47.69 -15.77
CA ASN A 44 -23.16 -47.18 -16.96
C ASN A 44 -22.38 -45.96 -17.49
N THR A 45 -21.24 -46.23 -18.12
CA THR A 45 -20.20 -45.24 -18.43
C THR A 45 -20.64 -44.23 -19.49
N LEU A 46 -21.40 -44.64 -20.50
CA LEU A 46 -21.96 -43.74 -21.52
C LEU A 46 -22.96 -42.74 -20.93
N ASP A 47 -23.87 -43.20 -20.06
CA ASP A 47 -24.83 -42.30 -19.40
C ASP A 47 -24.12 -41.35 -18.44
N LEU A 48 -23.05 -41.78 -17.76
CA LEU A 48 -22.24 -40.90 -16.92
C LEU A 48 -21.54 -39.82 -17.74
N VAL A 49 -20.94 -40.16 -18.89
CA VAL A 49 -20.35 -39.18 -19.81
C VAL A 49 -21.42 -38.21 -20.30
N SER A 50 -22.63 -38.69 -20.62
CA SER A 50 -23.74 -37.83 -21.00
C SER A 50 -24.20 -36.92 -19.86
N VAL A 51 -24.27 -37.39 -18.60
CA VAL A 51 -24.60 -36.52 -17.46
C VAL A 51 -23.54 -35.44 -17.23
N LEU A 52 -22.25 -35.80 -17.32
CA LEU A 52 -21.14 -34.90 -17.05
C LEU A 52 -20.89 -33.89 -18.18
N THR A 53 -21.29 -34.20 -19.42
CA THR A 53 -21.03 -33.35 -20.60
C THR A 53 -22.28 -32.83 -21.30
N LYS A 54 -23.43 -33.47 -21.07
CA LYS A 54 -24.73 -33.28 -21.72
C LYS A 54 -24.69 -33.34 -23.25
N ASP A 55 -24.11 -34.42 -23.76
CA ASP A 55 -24.30 -34.84 -25.16
C ASP A 55 -25.60 -35.66 -25.27
N GLN A 56 -26.66 -35.03 -25.78
CA GLN A 56 -27.77 -35.56 -26.59
C GLN A 56 -29.08 -34.76 -26.40
N THR A 57 -29.48 -34.10 -27.49
CA THR A 57 -30.85 -33.77 -27.92
C THR A 57 -31.83 -32.99 -27.05
N ARG A 58 -31.57 -32.57 -25.78
CA ARG A 58 -32.55 -31.68 -25.08
C ARG A 58 -32.13 -30.78 -23.90
N THR A 59 -30.86 -30.63 -23.49
CA THR A 59 -30.48 -29.61 -22.45
C THR A 59 -29.07 -29.02 -22.67
N ALA A 60 -28.81 -27.82 -22.15
CA ALA A 60 -27.52 -27.10 -22.25
C ALA A 60 -26.36 -27.85 -21.54
N PRO A 61 -25.09 -27.68 -21.98
CA PRO A 61 -23.91 -28.31 -21.39
C PRO A 61 -23.75 -28.03 -19.88
N THR A 62 -23.05 -28.91 -19.14
CA THR A 62 -22.77 -28.66 -17.71
C THR A 62 -21.78 -27.49 -17.54
N PRO A 63 -21.82 -26.79 -16.40
CA PRO A 63 -20.85 -25.72 -16.08
C PRO A 63 -19.39 -26.13 -16.23
N LEU A 64 -19.02 -27.35 -15.81
CA LEU A 64 -17.66 -27.88 -15.99
C LEU A 64 -17.35 -28.16 -17.46
N ALA A 65 -18.28 -28.76 -18.19
CA ALA A 65 -18.12 -29.03 -19.63
C ALA A 65 -17.87 -27.76 -20.45
N LEU A 66 -18.61 -26.67 -20.15
CA LEU A 66 -18.39 -25.37 -20.80
C LEU A 66 -16.96 -24.85 -20.58
N THR A 67 -16.41 -25.04 -19.39
CA THR A 67 -15.05 -24.59 -19.06
C THR A 67 -13.99 -25.47 -19.74
N LEU A 68 -14.19 -26.79 -19.75
CA LEU A 68 -13.29 -27.72 -20.45
C LEU A 68 -13.27 -27.48 -21.96
N ALA A 69 -14.44 -27.20 -22.56
CA ALA A 69 -14.56 -26.88 -23.98
C ALA A 69 -13.82 -25.58 -24.39
N SER A 70 -13.56 -24.68 -23.45
CA SER A 70 -12.83 -23.42 -23.69
C SER A 70 -11.32 -23.53 -23.57
N LEU A 71 -10.77 -24.70 -23.24
CA LEU A 71 -9.31 -24.88 -23.18
C LEU A 71 -8.75 -25.04 -24.60
N GLU A 72 -7.97 -24.06 -25.06
CA GLU A 72 -7.48 -24.00 -26.44
C GLU A 72 -6.08 -24.61 -26.61
N ARG A 73 -5.85 -25.89 -26.30
CA ARG A 73 -4.64 -26.63 -26.74
C ARG A 73 -4.90 -28.15 -26.82
N PRO A 74 -4.49 -28.86 -27.88
CA PRO A 74 -4.49 -30.32 -27.85
C PRO A 74 -3.44 -30.82 -26.83
N LEU A 75 -3.84 -31.76 -25.97
CA LEU A 75 -3.01 -32.49 -24.99
C LEU A 75 -2.48 -31.68 -23.79
N GLN A 76 -3.28 -30.76 -23.24
CA GLN A 76 -2.94 -30.12 -21.96
C GLN A 76 -3.28 -31.05 -20.78
N ASP A 77 -2.35 -31.21 -19.83
CA ASP A 77 -2.64 -31.83 -18.53
C ASP A 77 -3.40 -30.84 -17.64
N VAL A 78 -4.56 -31.25 -17.14
CA VAL A 78 -5.52 -30.44 -16.37
C VAL A 78 -5.75 -31.07 -15.01
N HIS A 79 -5.51 -30.31 -13.94
CA HIS A 79 -5.84 -30.70 -12.58
C HIS A 79 -7.19 -30.09 -12.19
N ILE A 80 -8.19 -30.92 -11.88
CA ILE A 80 -9.55 -30.47 -11.54
C ILE A 80 -9.76 -30.63 -10.04
N LEU A 81 -9.89 -29.49 -9.36
CA LEU A 81 -10.22 -29.40 -7.93
C LEU A 81 -11.72 -29.17 -7.77
N LEU A 82 -12.45 -30.21 -7.38
CA LEU A 82 -13.89 -30.13 -7.09
C LEU A 82 -14.11 -29.59 -5.68
N TYR A 83 -14.61 -28.36 -5.58
CA TYR A 83 -14.84 -27.70 -4.29
C TYR A 83 -16.29 -27.90 -3.84
N GLY A 84 -16.48 -28.72 -2.80
CA GLY A 84 -17.78 -29.01 -2.20
C GLY A 84 -17.93 -28.36 -0.83
N THR A 85 -19.11 -27.78 -0.53
CA THR A 85 -19.40 -27.17 0.78
C THR A 85 -20.37 -28.01 1.60
N ASN A 86 -20.15 -28.11 2.91
CA ASN A 86 -21.15 -28.57 3.89
C ASN A 86 -21.87 -27.42 4.60
N GLN A 87 -21.45 -26.18 4.33
CA GLN A 87 -22.00 -24.98 4.93
C GLN A 87 -22.98 -24.28 3.99
N GLY A 88 -23.95 -23.60 4.59
CA GLY A 88 -25.05 -22.94 3.89
C GLY A 88 -26.38 -23.26 4.56
N VAL A 89 -27.48 -22.93 3.88
CA VAL A 89 -28.81 -23.36 4.34
C VAL A 89 -28.96 -24.84 4.03
N SER A 90 -29.69 -25.58 4.87
CA SER A 90 -30.08 -26.96 4.55
C SER A 90 -30.65 -27.08 3.13
N GLY A 91 -30.08 -28.00 2.35
CA GLY A 91 -30.37 -28.19 0.92
C GLY A 91 -29.50 -27.39 -0.03
N THR A 92 -28.38 -26.85 0.45
CA THR A 92 -27.38 -26.16 -0.38
C THR A 92 -25.98 -26.76 -0.21
N GLU A 93 -25.85 -27.83 0.56
CA GLU A 93 -24.64 -28.62 0.71
C GLU A 93 -24.32 -29.32 -0.60
N THR A 94 -23.07 -29.21 -1.06
CA THR A 94 -22.61 -29.75 -2.35
C THR A 94 -21.44 -30.72 -2.22
N ASN A 95 -20.99 -30.99 -0.99
CA ASN A 95 -19.90 -31.93 -0.72
C ASN A 95 -20.18 -33.35 -1.22
N THR A 96 -21.40 -33.85 -1.04
CA THR A 96 -21.83 -35.14 -1.58
C THR A 96 -21.73 -35.16 -3.11
N ILE A 97 -22.16 -34.07 -3.76
CA ILE A 97 -22.09 -33.92 -5.21
C ILE A 97 -20.64 -33.99 -5.68
N ALA A 98 -19.73 -33.25 -5.03
CA ALA A 98 -18.30 -33.25 -5.36
C ALA A 98 -17.69 -34.67 -5.34
N HIS A 99 -17.95 -35.44 -4.28
CA HIS A 99 -17.46 -36.82 -4.17
C HIS A 99 -18.09 -37.78 -5.18
N LEU A 100 -19.34 -37.57 -5.58
CA LEU A 100 -19.97 -38.36 -6.63
C LEU A 100 -19.37 -38.06 -8.00
N LEU A 101 -19.13 -36.79 -8.31
CA LEU A 101 -18.51 -36.35 -9.55
C LEU A 101 -17.07 -36.88 -9.67
N GLU A 102 -16.26 -36.80 -8.60
CA GLU A 102 -14.91 -37.38 -8.56
C GLU A 102 -14.91 -38.87 -8.87
N LYS A 103 -15.78 -39.63 -8.18
CA LYS A 103 -15.91 -41.08 -8.42
C LYS A 103 -16.31 -41.39 -9.85
N ALA A 104 -17.25 -40.62 -10.42
CA ALA A 104 -17.69 -40.82 -11.80
C ALA A 104 -16.56 -40.50 -12.79
N MET A 105 -15.89 -39.36 -12.63
CA MET A 105 -14.84 -38.88 -13.54
C MET A 105 -13.57 -39.73 -13.49
N ASN A 106 -13.28 -40.38 -12.36
CA ASN A 106 -12.12 -41.27 -12.22
C ASN A 106 -12.37 -42.72 -12.68
N LEU A 107 -13.57 -43.07 -13.17
CA LEU A 107 -13.79 -44.35 -13.84
C LEU A 107 -13.01 -44.39 -15.17
N PRO A 108 -12.19 -45.43 -15.44
CA PRO A 108 -11.28 -45.44 -16.60
C PRO A 108 -11.93 -45.14 -17.95
N GLU A 109 -13.10 -45.72 -18.21
CA GLU A 109 -13.83 -45.50 -19.46
C GLU A 109 -14.45 -44.10 -19.53
N VAL A 110 -15.01 -43.58 -18.43
CA VAL A 110 -15.57 -42.22 -18.38
C VAL A 110 -14.47 -41.19 -18.60
N LYS A 111 -13.35 -41.36 -17.89
CA LYS A 111 -12.15 -40.54 -18.02
C LYS A 111 -11.68 -40.49 -19.48
N LYS A 112 -11.44 -41.66 -20.08
CA LYS A 112 -11.00 -41.77 -21.47
C LYS A 112 -11.96 -41.06 -22.44
N ASN A 113 -13.27 -41.24 -22.30
CA ASN A 113 -14.25 -40.60 -23.18
C ASN A 113 -14.26 -39.06 -23.04
N ILE A 114 -14.10 -38.53 -21.82
CA ILE A 114 -14.02 -37.07 -21.59
C ILE A 114 -12.70 -36.51 -22.14
N GLU A 115 -11.58 -37.20 -21.91
CA GLU A 115 -10.26 -36.85 -22.44
C GLU A 115 -10.25 -36.82 -23.98
N GLU A 116 -10.85 -37.84 -24.61
CA GLU A 116 -11.00 -37.90 -26.07
C GLU A 116 -11.93 -36.79 -26.60
N LYS A 117 -13.05 -36.52 -25.91
CA LYS A 117 -14.03 -35.50 -26.32
C LYS A 117 -13.45 -34.09 -26.32
N TYR A 118 -12.66 -33.73 -25.30
CA TYR A 118 -12.08 -32.38 -25.17
C TYR A 118 -10.61 -32.30 -25.59
N GLY A 119 -10.00 -33.42 -26.01
CA GLY A 119 -8.61 -33.45 -26.47
C GLY A 119 -7.59 -33.10 -25.39
N LEU A 120 -7.83 -33.49 -24.13
CA LEU A 120 -7.02 -33.14 -22.96
C LEU A 120 -6.72 -34.37 -22.09
N ARG A 121 -5.82 -34.23 -21.12
CA ARG A 121 -5.65 -35.21 -20.04
C ARG A 121 -6.03 -34.55 -18.73
N PHE A 122 -6.70 -35.27 -17.84
CA PHE A 122 -7.05 -34.68 -16.56
C PHE A 122 -6.91 -35.63 -15.39
N ASP A 123 -6.76 -35.05 -14.21
CA ASP A 123 -6.96 -35.74 -12.94
C ASP A 123 -7.92 -34.92 -12.08
N VAL A 124 -8.62 -35.61 -11.17
CA VAL A 124 -9.70 -35.00 -10.37
C VAL A 124 -9.47 -35.32 -8.92
N GLN A 125 -9.53 -34.28 -8.10
CA GLN A 125 -9.46 -34.36 -6.65
C GLN A 125 -10.58 -33.53 -6.03
N VAL A 126 -11.15 -34.04 -4.94
CA VAL A 126 -12.12 -33.28 -4.13
C VAL A 126 -11.42 -32.48 -3.04
N ILE A 127 -11.81 -31.22 -2.93
CA ILE A 127 -11.60 -30.40 -1.74
C ILE A 127 -12.91 -30.44 -0.96
N GLY A 128 -12.99 -31.44 -0.08
CA GLY A 128 -14.17 -31.74 0.71
C GLY A 128 -14.30 -30.84 1.92
N ASP A 129 -15.52 -30.76 2.46
CA ASP A 129 -15.84 -29.99 3.67
C ASP A 129 -15.45 -28.51 3.58
N GLY A 130 -15.45 -27.96 2.36
CA GLY A 130 -15.12 -26.58 2.07
C GLY A 130 -15.97 -25.64 2.92
N GLY A 131 -15.30 -24.77 3.68
CA GLY A 131 -15.94 -23.72 4.45
C GLY A 131 -16.32 -22.56 3.54
N LEU A 132 -17.40 -21.86 3.88
CA LEU A 132 -17.65 -20.50 3.40
C LEU A 132 -16.91 -19.46 4.26
N GLN A 133 -16.03 -19.90 5.17
CA GLN A 133 -15.27 -19.10 6.13
C GLN A 133 -13.77 -19.38 6.01
N GLU A 134 -12.95 -18.33 5.88
CA GLU A 134 -11.49 -18.46 5.79
C GLU A 134 -10.87 -18.88 7.13
N GLU A 135 -11.25 -18.23 8.22
CA GLU A 135 -10.60 -18.42 9.53
C GLU A 135 -10.83 -19.81 10.15
N THR A 136 -11.87 -20.54 9.73
CA THR A 136 -12.19 -21.85 10.30
C THR A 136 -11.68 -23.03 9.46
N ARG A 137 -11.75 -23.02 8.11
CA ARG A 137 -11.43 -24.22 7.28
C ARG A 137 -10.94 -24.00 5.83
N THR A 138 -10.48 -22.81 5.44
CA THR A 138 -9.75 -22.68 4.14
C THR A 138 -8.32 -23.20 4.19
N SER A 139 -7.89 -23.82 5.29
CA SER A 139 -6.60 -24.54 5.36
C SER A 139 -6.47 -25.57 4.24
N SER A 140 -7.51 -26.35 3.91
CA SER A 140 -7.38 -27.38 2.86
C SER A 140 -7.21 -26.81 1.44
N LEU A 141 -7.95 -25.76 1.05
CA LEU A 141 -7.77 -25.12 -0.26
C LEU A 141 -6.44 -24.36 -0.32
N ASP A 142 -6.12 -23.56 0.70
CA ASP A 142 -4.87 -22.80 0.77
C ASP A 142 -3.64 -23.73 0.76
N GLU A 143 -3.65 -24.83 1.54
CA GLU A 143 -2.60 -25.86 1.53
C GLU A 143 -2.49 -26.56 0.18
N THR A 144 -3.61 -26.93 -0.43
CA THR A 144 -3.61 -27.56 -1.76
C THR A 144 -3.01 -26.62 -2.80
N LEU A 145 -3.44 -25.37 -2.82
CA LEU A 145 -2.94 -24.36 -3.76
C LEU A 145 -1.46 -24.03 -3.51
N ARG A 146 -0.95 -24.06 -2.27
CA ARG A 146 0.48 -23.88 -1.98
C ARG A 146 1.38 -24.95 -2.59
N ASN A 147 0.84 -26.13 -2.87
CA ASN A 147 1.57 -27.20 -3.54
C ASN A 147 1.57 -27.06 -5.08
N ILE A 148 0.78 -26.14 -5.62
CA ILE A 148 0.71 -25.86 -7.05
C ILE A 148 1.79 -24.82 -7.39
N PRO A 149 2.60 -25.03 -8.44
CA PRO A 149 3.57 -24.03 -8.88
C PRO A 149 2.88 -22.70 -9.20
N SER A 150 3.39 -21.59 -8.67
CA SER A 150 2.82 -20.25 -8.87
C SER A 150 2.81 -19.77 -10.32
N THR A 151 3.54 -20.44 -11.22
CA THR A 151 3.58 -20.17 -12.66
C THR A 151 2.41 -20.79 -13.42
N GLU A 152 1.58 -21.62 -12.78
CA GLU A 152 0.40 -22.20 -13.41
C GLU A 152 -0.79 -21.23 -13.40
N ASP A 153 -1.50 -21.17 -14.53
CA ASP A 153 -2.77 -20.46 -14.60
C ASP A 153 -3.84 -21.24 -13.85
N VAL A 154 -4.58 -20.53 -12.99
CA VAL A 154 -5.71 -21.10 -12.24
C VAL A 154 -7.02 -20.61 -12.85
N ILE A 155 -7.89 -21.54 -13.24
CA ILE A 155 -9.24 -21.21 -13.69
C ILE A 155 -10.21 -21.43 -12.53
N VAL A 156 -10.89 -20.39 -12.10
CA VAL A 156 -12.02 -20.50 -11.18
C VAL A 156 -13.28 -20.63 -12.01
N ASN A 157 -14.00 -21.75 -11.87
CA ASN A 157 -15.26 -21.93 -12.58
C ASN A 157 -16.36 -21.07 -11.93
N GLY A 158 -16.72 -19.97 -12.58
CA GLY A 158 -17.74 -19.05 -12.06
C GLY A 158 -19.16 -19.41 -12.50
N ILE A 159 -19.35 -20.40 -13.37
CA ILE A 159 -20.67 -20.75 -13.91
C ILE A 159 -21.53 -21.45 -12.85
N SER A 160 -20.92 -22.32 -12.05
CA SER A 160 -21.60 -23.09 -11.01
C SER A 160 -21.58 -22.42 -9.62
N ALA A 161 -22.25 -23.05 -8.66
CA ALA A 161 -22.40 -22.65 -7.25
C ALA A 161 -22.97 -21.23 -7.02
N ALA A 162 -22.92 -20.75 -5.78
CA ALA A 162 -23.35 -19.40 -5.40
C ALA A 162 -22.26 -18.35 -5.75
N THR A 163 -22.67 -17.12 -6.05
CA THR A 163 -21.74 -16.00 -6.35
C THR A 163 -20.72 -15.80 -5.23
N MET A 164 -21.15 -15.91 -3.98
CA MET A 164 -20.27 -15.76 -2.81
C MET A 164 -19.18 -16.84 -2.77
N THR A 165 -19.52 -18.11 -3.00
CA THR A 165 -18.55 -19.22 -3.00
C THR A 165 -17.48 -19.01 -4.06
N VAL A 166 -17.89 -18.63 -5.28
CA VAL A 166 -16.98 -18.38 -6.39
C VAL A 166 -16.00 -17.24 -6.04
N LEU A 167 -16.52 -16.12 -5.53
CA LEU A 167 -15.68 -14.96 -5.21
C LEU A 167 -14.76 -15.19 -4.01
N SER A 168 -15.17 -15.99 -3.02
CA SER A 168 -14.30 -16.41 -1.92
C SER A 168 -13.12 -17.25 -2.42
N ILE A 169 -13.37 -18.24 -3.28
CA ILE A 169 -12.31 -19.04 -3.90
C ILE A 169 -11.39 -18.15 -4.73
N MET A 170 -11.95 -17.25 -5.54
CA MET A 170 -11.17 -16.32 -6.34
C MET A 170 -10.30 -15.39 -5.47
N GLY A 171 -10.82 -14.92 -4.33
CA GLY A 171 -10.06 -14.14 -3.37
C GLY A 171 -8.89 -14.92 -2.76
N THR A 172 -9.07 -16.21 -2.44
CA THR A 172 -7.98 -17.08 -1.99
C THR A 172 -6.93 -17.30 -3.08
N VAL A 173 -7.35 -17.60 -4.30
CA VAL A 173 -6.44 -17.79 -5.46
C VAL A 173 -5.62 -16.54 -5.73
N ASP A 174 -6.26 -15.37 -5.74
CA ASP A 174 -5.59 -14.10 -5.97
C ASP A 174 -4.64 -13.72 -4.83
N ARG A 175 -5.05 -13.94 -3.56
CA ARG A 175 -4.21 -13.70 -2.38
C ARG A 175 -2.90 -14.50 -2.43
N LEU A 176 -2.94 -15.71 -2.98
CA LEU A 176 -1.76 -16.57 -3.16
C LEU A 176 -0.88 -16.18 -4.36
N GLY A 177 -1.30 -15.17 -5.15
CA GLY A 177 -0.51 -14.60 -6.24
C GLY A 177 -0.64 -15.32 -7.58
N PHE A 178 -1.63 -16.21 -7.74
CA PHE A 178 -1.86 -16.90 -9.01
C PHE A 178 -2.41 -15.94 -10.08
N ASN A 179 -2.00 -16.16 -11.33
CA ASN A 179 -2.73 -15.62 -12.48
C ASN A 179 -4.01 -16.43 -12.66
N TRP A 180 -5.15 -15.75 -12.56
CA TRP A 180 -6.44 -16.43 -12.60
C TRP A 180 -7.33 -15.99 -13.76
N ARG A 181 -8.20 -16.91 -14.16
CA ARG A 181 -9.31 -16.68 -15.09
C ARG A 181 -10.61 -17.15 -14.47
N LEU A 182 -11.64 -16.33 -14.55
CA LEU A 182 -12.97 -16.62 -14.03
C LEU A 182 -13.89 -17.00 -15.17
N SER A 183 -14.40 -18.23 -15.19
CA SER A 183 -15.31 -18.65 -16.26
C SER A 183 -16.74 -18.17 -16.04
N ALA A 184 -17.39 -17.77 -17.12
CA ALA A 184 -18.76 -17.28 -17.16
C ALA A 184 -19.55 -18.03 -18.25
N SER A 185 -20.87 -18.10 -18.06
CA SER A 185 -21.76 -18.75 -19.04
C SER A 185 -21.69 -17.99 -20.37
N PRO A 186 -21.67 -18.69 -21.51
CA PRO A 186 -21.57 -18.03 -22.80
C PRO A 186 -22.91 -17.64 -23.42
N GLY A 187 -24.02 -17.87 -22.72
CA GLY A 187 -25.37 -17.71 -23.29
C GLY A 187 -25.89 -19.01 -23.92
N MET A 188 -27.02 -18.92 -24.64
CA MET A 188 -27.68 -20.10 -25.21
C MET A 188 -27.08 -20.62 -26.52
N THR A 189 -26.30 -19.80 -27.22
CA THR A 189 -25.86 -20.08 -28.60
C THR A 189 -24.45 -20.67 -28.68
N GLU A 190 -23.72 -20.68 -27.57
CA GLU A 190 -22.31 -21.07 -27.52
C GLU A 190 -22.06 -22.18 -26.52
N ASN A 191 -21.08 -23.03 -26.82
CA ASN A 191 -20.75 -24.23 -26.04
C ASN A 191 -19.40 -24.11 -25.32
N LYS A 192 -18.83 -22.91 -25.28
CA LYS A 192 -17.54 -22.59 -24.67
C LYS A 192 -17.74 -21.46 -23.68
N ALA A 193 -17.35 -21.64 -22.43
CA ALA A 193 -17.34 -20.57 -21.44
C ALA A 193 -16.57 -19.32 -21.92
N ILE A 194 -17.08 -18.15 -21.51
CA ILE A 194 -16.37 -16.86 -21.61
C ILE A 194 -15.47 -16.72 -20.39
N PHE A 195 -14.33 -16.04 -20.50
CA PHE A 195 -13.45 -15.76 -19.36
C PHE A 195 -13.42 -14.27 -19.03
N VAL A 196 -13.54 -13.97 -17.73
CA VAL A 196 -13.08 -12.71 -17.15
C VAL A 196 -11.69 -12.97 -16.58
N ASN A 197 -10.68 -12.31 -17.14
CA ASN A 197 -9.30 -12.53 -16.76
C ASN A 197 -8.89 -11.55 -15.64
N LYS A 198 -7.86 -11.93 -14.89
CA LYS A 198 -7.03 -10.95 -14.20
C LYS A 198 -6.33 -10.11 -15.27
N GLU A 199 -6.81 -8.88 -15.47
CA GLU A 199 -6.31 -8.03 -16.57
C GLU A 199 -4.85 -7.66 -16.31
N LYS A 200 -4.00 -7.92 -17.30
CA LYS A 200 -2.65 -7.35 -17.34
C LYS A 200 -2.76 -5.95 -17.91
N ILE A 201 -2.70 -4.96 -17.03
CA ILE A 201 -2.76 -3.55 -17.42
C ILE A 201 -1.33 -3.04 -17.43
N GLU A 202 -0.75 -2.96 -18.62
CA GLU A 202 0.67 -2.70 -18.81
C GLU A 202 1.07 -1.36 -18.19
N GLU A 203 0.21 -0.35 -18.27
CA GLU A 203 0.42 1.00 -17.76
C GLU A 203 0.30 1.13 -16.24
N ALA A 204 -0.30 0.15 -15.56
CA ALA A 204 -0.60 0.23 -14.13
C ALA A 204 0.61 0.59 -13.26
N PRO A 205 1.81 -0.01 -13.46
CA PRO A 205 2.98 0.32 -12.66
C PRO A 205 3.33 1.81 -12.69
N PHE A 206 3.26 2.44 -13.86
CA PHE A 206 3.50 3.88 -14.00
C PHE A 206 2.52 4.71 -13.18
N TYR A 207 1.22 4.41 -13.27
CA TYR A 207 0.19 5.15 -12.53
C TYR A 207 0.33 4.99 -11.02
N TRP A 208 0.63 3.78 -10.53
CA TRP A 208 0.89 3.52 -9.12
C TRP A 208 2.11 4.28 -8.59
N LEU A 209 3.26 4.19 -9.28
CA LEU A 209 4.48 4.91 -8.91
C LEU A 209 4.24 6.42 -8.86
N ARG A 210 3.63 6.95 -9.92
CA ARG A 210 3.33 8.38 -10.05
C ARG A 210 2.36 8.86 -8.97
N SER A 211 1.29 8.11 -8.71
CA SER A 211 0.28 8.46 -7.69
C SER A 211 0.85 8.45 -6.27
N LEU A 212 1.83 7.58 -6.02
CA LEU A 212 2.55 7.50 -4.75
C LEU A 212 3.72 8.51 -4.65
N GLY A 213 4.01 9.28 -5.71
CA GLY A 213 5.06 10.31 -5.72
C GLY A 213 6.47 9.81 -6.06
N TYR A 214 6.61 8.60 -6.61
CA TYR A 214 7.87 7.99 -7.04
C TYR A 214 8.16 8.35 -8.50
N LEU A 215 8.51 9.62 -8.71
CA LEU A 215 8.57 10.23 -10.04
C LEU A 215 9.76 9.75 -10.87
N ILE A 216 10.89 9.47 -10.23
CA ILE A 216 12.10 8.99 -10.90
C ILE A 216 11.84 7.56 -11.36
N GLU A 217 11.35 6.72 -10.46
CA GLU A 217 11.00 5.33 -10.71
C GLU A 217 9.92 5.22 -11.79
N ALA A 218 8.89 6.08 -11.77
CA ALA A 218 7.87 6.12 -12.82
C ALA A 218 8.46 6.49 -14.19
N LYS A 219 9.42 7.41 -14.22
CA LYS A 219 10.12 7.81 -15.46
C LYS A 219 11.00 6.67 -15.97
N ASP A 220 11.74 6.02 -15.09
CA ASP A 220 12.68 4.96 -15.44
C ASP A 220 11.93 3.74 -15.95
N TRP A 221 10.87 3.33 -15.25
CA TRP A 221 9.95 2.29 -15.70
C TRP A 221 9.38 2.59 -17.10
N LYS A 222 8.92 3.81 -17.35
CA LYS A 222 8.42 4.22 -18.67
C LYS A 222 9.52 4.23 -19.74
N THR A 223 10.76 4.52 -19.37
CA THR A 223 11.90 4.51 -20.29
C THR A 223 12.24 3.09 -20.72
N GLU A 224 12.20 2.14 -19.79
CA GLU A 224 12.37 0.70 -20.06
C GLU A 224 11.22 0.13 -20.90
N HIS A 225 10.01 0.66 -20.72
CA HIS A 225 8.79 0.22 -21.42
C HIS A 225 8.36 1.22 -22.52
N ASN A 226 9.32 1.64 -23.35
CA ASN A 226 9.14 2.72 -24.35
C ASN A 226 8.04 2.49 -25.42
N LYS A 227 7.51 1.27 -25.53
CA LYS A 227 6.42 0.92 -26.44
C LYS A 227 5.04 1.34 -25.93
N ILE A 228 4.92 1.63 -24.64
CA ILE A 228 3.66 2.01 -24.00
C ILE A 228 3.47 3.52 -24.16
N ASP A 229 2.31 3.94 -24.67
CA ASP A 229 1.99 5.33 -24.94
C ASP A 229 1.60 6.10 -23.66
N LEU A 230 2.62 6.45 -22.87
CA LEU A 230 2.48 7.22 -21.64
C LEU A 230 3.17 8.57 -21.73
N THR A 231 2.46 9.63 -21.33
CA THR A 231 3.00 10.99 -21.35
C THR A 231 3.57 11.40 -19.98
N ILE A 232 4.87 11.71 -19.94
CA ILE A 232 5.49 12.39 -18.80
C ILE A 232 5.25 13.88 -18.98
N THR A 233 4.40 14.45 -18.12
CA THR A 233 4.01 15.87 -18.17
C THR A 233 5.19 16.79 -17.86
N ALA A 234 5.09 18.06 -18.27
CA ALA A 234 6.09 19.07 -17.92
C ALA A 234 6.24 19.22 -16.40
N GLN A 235 5.13 19.16 -15.66
CA GLN A 235 5.11 19.20 -14.20
C GLN A 235 5.88 18.01 -13.60
N HIS A 236 5.70 16.79 -14.11
CA HIS A 236 6.46 15.60 -13.66
C HIS A 236 7.97 15.79 -13.89
N LYS A 237 8.38 16.23 -15.09
CA LYS A 237 9.81 16.51 -15.38
C LYS A 237 10.39 17.59 -14.46
N SER A 238 9.61 18.63 -14.18
CA SER A 238 10.02 19.71 -13.27
C SER A 238 10.27 19.19 -11.86
N LEU A 239 9.35 18.37 -11.32
CA LEU A 239 9.52 17.81 -9.98
C LEU A 239 10.70 16.85 -9.87
N ILE A 240 11.00 16.06 -10.91
CA ILE A 240 12.23 15.23 -10.97
C ILE A 240 13.47 16.12 -10.89
N ASN A 241 13.51 17.19 -11.70
CA ASN A 241 14.65 18.12 -11.69
C ASN A 241 14.85 18.76 -10.31
N ILE A 242 13.75 19.15 -9.65
CA ILE A 242 13.77 19.71 -8.29
C ILE A 242 14.28 18.67 -7.28
N ALA A 243 13.81 17.43 -7.34
CA ALA A 243 14.27 16.36 -6.46
C ALA A 243 15.77 16.06 -6.63
N ASN A 244 16.27 16.07 -7.87
CA ASN A 244 17.70 15.92 -8.14
C ASN A 244 18.50 17.10 -7.58
N LYS A 245 18.04 18.35 -7.78
CA LYS A 245 18.68 19.52 -7.17
C LYS A 245 18.72 19.44 -5.64
N PHE A 246 17.67 18.94 -4.99
CA PHE A 246 17.66 18.76 -3.53
C PHE A 246 18.71 17.76 -3.05
N ARG A 247 19.01 16.74 -3.85
CA ARG A 247 20.08 15.78 -3.53
C ARG A 247 21.46 16.37 -3.81
N ASP A 248 21.65 16.93 -5.00
CA ASP A 248 22.97 17.18 -5.55
C ASP A 248 23.47 18.62 -5.32
N SER A 249 22.54 19.58 -5.20
CA SER A 249 22.87 21.01 -5.06
C SER A 249 21.78 21.77 -4.29
N PRO A 250 21.44 21.37 -3.06
CA PRO A 250 20.31 21.96 -2.34
C PRO A 250 20.51 23.44 -1.97
N GLN A 251 21.75 23.95 -1.98
CA GLN A 251 22.09 25.36 -1.74
C GLN A 251 21.61 26.34 -2.82
N ILE A 252 21.29 25.85 -4.03
CA ILE A 252 20.77 26.68 -5.13
C ILE A 252 19.25 26.60 -5.28
N LEU A 253 18.57 25.85 -4.40
CA LEU A 253 17.12 25.73 -4.45
C LEU A 253 16.47 27.09 -4.18
N THR A 254 15.52 27.43 -5.03
CA THR A 254 14.65 28.57 -4.81
C THR A 254 13.59 28.26 -3.76
N GLU A 255 12.96 29.31 -3.24
CA GLU A 255 11.82 29.19 -2.33
C GLU A 255 10.70 28.32 -2.92
N ASP A 256 10.34 28.55 -4.18
CA ASP A 256 9.30 27.80 -4.89
C ASP A 256 9.65 26.32 -5.03
N GLU A 257 10.92 26.00 -5.32
CA GLU A 257 11.38 24.62 -5.45
C GLU A 257 11.37 23.89 -4.10
N LEU A 258 11.76 24.57 -3.00
CA LEU A 258 11.63 24.03 -1.65
C LEU A 258 10.18 23.75 -1.27
N ALA A 259 9.26 24.66 -1.62
CA ALA A 259 7.84 24.46 -1.38
C ALA A 259 7.28 23.23 -2.11
N GLN A 260 7.71 22.99 -3.35
CA GLN A 260 7.32 21.80 -4.11
C GLN A 260 7.84 20.50 -3.46
N ILE A 261 9.06 20.52 -2.92
CA ILE A 261 9.63 19.38 -2.17
C ILE A 261 8.82 19.14 -0.90
N VAL A 262 8.51 20.19 -0.12
CA VAL A 262 7.67 20.10 1.07
C VAL A 262 6.34 19.44 0.73
N ARG A 263 5.67 19.90 -0.33
CA ARG A 263 4.38 19.32 -0.77
C ARG A 263 4.54 17.85 -1.11
N LEU A 264 5.46 17.50 -2.01
CA LEU A 264 5.68 16.12 -2.44
C LEU A 264 6.00 15.19 -1.27
N ASP A 265 6.91 15.60 -0.38
CA ASP A 265 7.32 14.83 0.78
C ASP A 265 6.19 14.68 1.82
N MET A 266 5.37 15.74 2.02
CA MET A 266 4.19 15.68 2.90
C MET A 266 3.16 14.67 2.39
N ALA A 267 2.89 14.62 1.08
CA ALA A 267 1.98 13.63 0.50
C ALA A 267 2.50 12.18 0.71
N ARG A 268 3.83 12.01 0.60
CA ARG A 268 4.51 10.72 0.85
C ARG A 268 4.68 10.37 2.32
N ALA A 269 4.30 11.27 3.24
CA ALA A 269 4.59 11.15 4.67
C ALA A 269 6.07 10.91 4.94
N ASP A 270 6.92 11.50 4.11
CA ASP A 270 8.36 11.33 4.14
C ASP A 270 8.93 12.02 5.40
N ILE A 271 9.82 11.33 6.11
CA ILE A 271 10.52 11.90 7.27
C ILE A 271 11.30 13.18 6.89
N GLY A 272 11.74 13.29 5.63
CA GLY A 272 12.39 14.46 5.06
C GLY A 272 11.49 15.68 4.88
N ALA A 273 10.16 15.54 4.94
CA ALA A 273 9.26 16.65 4.66
C ALA A 273 9.43 17.79 5.68
N GLY A 274 9.71 17.47 6.95
CA GLY A 274 9.98 18.47 7.98
C GLY A 274 11.33 19.17 7.83
N LEU A 275 12.31 18.50 7.23
CA LEU A 275 13.61 19.09 6.88
C LEU A 275 13.46 20.11 5.74
N ALA A 276 12.75 19.74 4.68
CA ALA A 276 12.43 20.65 3.60
C ALA A 276 11.58 21.84 4.09
N LEU A 277 10.63 21.59 5.01
CA LEU A 277 9.77 22.65 5.57
C LEU A 277 10.57 23.68 6.34
N ARG A 278 11.57 23.25 7.13
CA ARG A 278 12.45 24.17 7.86
C ARG A 278 13.26 25.05 6.93
N ALA A 279 13.88 24.44 5.91
CA ALA A 279 14.63 25.18 4.90
C ALA A 279 13.75 26.17 4.13
N TRP A 280 12.51 25.78 3.80
CA TRP A 280 11.54 26.68 3.17
C TRP A 280 11.19 27.87 4.07
N VAL A 281 10.91 27.65 5.37
CA VAL A 281 10.56 28.75 6.30
C VAL A 281 11.70 29.77 6.41
N GLU A 282 12.94 29.31 6.48
CA GLU A 282 14.12 30.18 6.48
C GLU A 282 14.21 30.97 5.16
N LYS A 283 14.04 30.29 4.02
CA LYS A 283 14.13 30.94 2.71
C LYS A 283 13.02 31.97 2.47
N HIS A 284 11.79 31.64 2.84
CA HIS A 284 10.66 32.55 2.75
C HIS A 284 10.86 33.78 3.63
N TYR A 285 11.38 33.61 4.86
CA TYR A 285 11.75 34.73 5.70
C TYR A 285 12.81 35.62 5.06
N GLU A 286 13.86 35.06 4.46
CA GLU A 286 14.89 35.81 3.74
C GLU A 286 14.28 36.62 2.58
N THR A 287 13.38 36.00 1.80
CA THR A 287 12.66 36.68 0.71
C THR A 287 11.86 37.86 1.23
N LEU A 288 11.06 37.67 2.29
CA LEU A 288 10.29 38.77 2.91
C LEU A 288 11.20 39.88 3.42
N LEU A 289 12.31 39.53 4.07
CA LEU A 289 13.27 40.49 4.59
C LEU A 289 13.89 41.33 3.46
N HIS A 290 14.28 40.70 2.35
CA HIS A 290 14.81 41.40 1.18
C HIS A 290 13.79 42.37 0.57
N GLN A 291 12.54 41.93 0.41
CA GLN A 291 11.46 42.79 -0.11
C GLN A 291 11.22 44.02 0.78
N GLU A 292 11.30 43.85 2.10
CA GLU A 292 11.17 44.96 3.05
C GLU A 292 12.33 45.95 2.95
N GLN A 293 13.56 45.45 2.88
CA GLN A 293 14.76 46.26 2.77
C GLN A 293 14.78 47.09 1.48
N ASP A 294 14.38 46.49 0.36
CA ASP A 294 14.26 47.17 -0.94
C ASP A 294 13.20 48.28 -0.92
N THR A 295 12.08 48.03 -0.22
CA THR A 295 10.97 49.00 -0.14
C THR A 295 11.28 50.17 0.79
N LEU A 296 11.99 49.93 1.90
CA LEU A 296 12.12 50.89 3.00
C LEU A 296 13.47 51.64 3.02
N LYS A 297 14.40 51.37 2.08
CA LYS A 297 15.71 52.03 1.92
C LYS A 297 16.61 52.07 3.18
N TYR A 298 16.29 51.29 4.22
CA TYR A 298 17.03 51.19 5.49
C TYR A 298 17.02 49.76 6.03
N ASN A 299 18.11 49.34 6.71
CA ASN A 299 18.18 48.07 7.45
C ASN A 299 17.37 48.16 8.76
N LEU A 300 16.11 47.74 8.74
CA LEU A 300 15.19 47.78 9.89
C LEU A 300 15.62 46.85 11.03
N HIS A 301 16.18 45.69 10.68
CA HIS A 301 16.75 44.71 11.61
C HIS A 301 17.72 43.79 10.87
N HIS A 302 18.56 43.08 11.63
CA HIS A 302 19.45 42.07 11.08
C HIS A 302 18.66 40.79 10.78
N ASN A 303 19.11 40.04 9.78
CA ASN A 303 18.55 38.71 9.47
C ASN A 303 18.59 37.85 10.75
N LEU A 304 17.43 37.36 11.20
CA LEU A 304 17.29 36.58 12.43
C LEU A 304 17.90 35.17 12.36
N PHE A 305 18.26 34.70 11.15
CA PHE A 305 19.02 33.48 10.91
C PHE A 305 20.53 33.76 10.70
N ALA A 306 20.93 35.02 10.60
CA ALA A 306 22.35 35.35 10.57
C ALA A 306 23.01 35.03 11.93
N LYS A 307 24.27 34.61 11.86
CA LYS A 307 25.09 34.34 13.06
C LYS A 307 25.20 35.57 13.97
N GLY A 308 25.22 36.78 13.41
CA GLY A 308 25.46 38.02 14.19
C GLY A 308 26.74 37.88 15.03
N ASP A 309 26.68 38.30 16.29
CA ASP A 309 27.77 38.10 17.28
C ASP A 309 27.85 36.67 17.83
N LYS A 310 26.89 35.80 17.50
CA LYS A 310 26.89 34.40 17.96
C LYS A 310 27.84 33.58 17.10
N LYS A 311 28.52 32.61 17.73
CA LYS A 311 29.42 31.66 17.05
C LYS A 311 28.69 30.57 16.24
N LYS A 312 27.35 30.52 16.26
CA LYS A 312 26.52 29.54 15.53
C LYS A 312 25.29 30.21 14.93
N ALA A 313 24.81 29.69 13.81
CA ALA A 313 23.53 30.11 13.24
C ALA A 313 22.40 29.76 14.22
N PRO A 314 21.39 30.63 14.38
CA PRO A 314 20.23 30.34 15.21
C PRO A 314 19.44 29.15 14.66
N THR A 315 18.89 28.34 15.57
CA THR A 315 17.89 27.34 15.18
C THR A 315 16.57 28.02 14.79
N LEU A 316 15.71 27.34 14.03
CA LEU A 316 14.37 27.87 13.70
C LEU A 316 13.59 28.30 14.97
N GLY A 317 13.63 27.52 16.04
CA GLY A 317 13.00 27.88 17.31
C GLY A 317 13.61 29.13 17.97
N GLU A 318 14.94 29.28 17.91
CA GLU A 318 15.63 30.48 18.41
C GLU A 318 15.24 31.72 17.57
N ALA A 319 15.15 31.58 16.24
CA ALA A 319 14.75 32.66 15.33
C ALA A 319 13.27 33.07 15.54
N ILE A 320 12.36 32.12 15.68
CA ILE A 320 10.94 32.39 16.01
C ILE A 320 10.82 33.13 17.35
N ASN A 321 11.57 32.72 18.36
CA ASN A 321 11.54 33.40 19.66
C ASN A 321 12.10 34.82 19.57
N ALA A 322 13.17 35.03 18.81
CA ALA A 322 13.70 36.37 18.54
C ALA A 322 12.69 37.24 17.78
N ALA A 323 11.97 36.65 16.81
CA ALA A 323 10.90 37.33 16.08
C ALA A 323 9.74 37.75 16.98
N LYS A 324 9.31 36.88 17.91
CA LYS A 324 8.30 37.20 18.93
C LYS A 324 8.76 38.36 19.83
N GLN A 325 10.00 38.32 20.31
CA GLN A 325 10.56 39.42 21.12
C GLN A 325 10.60 40.74 20.33
N LEU A 326 10.96 40.68 19.04
CA LEU A 326 11.00 41.87 18.19
C LEU A 326 9.58 42.44 17.98
N LYS A 327 8.60 41.57 17.77
CA LYS A 327 7.17 41.95 17.66
C LYS A 327 6.66 42.58 18.95
N ASP A 328 6.97 42.01 20.10
CA ASP A 328 6.54 42.56 21.40
C ASP A 328 7.17 43.93 21.68
N ASN A 329 8.44 44.13 21.29
CA ASN A 329 9.18 45.37 21.47
C ASN A 329 8.72 46.48 20.51
N LEU A 330 8.48 46.15 19.23
CA LEU A 330 8.18 47.13 18.19
C LEU A 330 6.68 47.32 17.94
N ARG A 331 5.84 46.37 18.36
CA ARG A 331 4.37 46.37 18.19
C ARG A 331 3.97 46.68 16.75
N GLU A 332 3.24 47.77 16.52
CA GLU A 332 2.78 48.21 15.18
C GLU A 332 3.94 48.56 14.22
N LYS A 333 5.15 48.77 14.73
CA LYS A 333 6.35 49.00 13.92
C LYS A 333 7.13 47.71 13.63
N CYS A 334 6.61 46.54 14.01
CA CYS A 334 7.26 45.27 13.72
C CYS A 334 7.34 45.06 12.20
N PRO A 335 8.53 44.74 11.65
CA PRO A 335 8.67 44.31 10.26
C PRO A 335 7.75 43.12 9.98
N LYS A 336 7.12 43.08 8.81
CA LYS A 336 6.24 41.98 8.36
C LYS A 336 6.99 40.66 8.30
N SER A 337 8.27 40.63 7.92
CA SER A 337 9.10 39.41 7.91
C SER A 337 9.20 38.79 9.32
N ALA A 338 9.46 39.62 10.33
CA ALA A 338 9.52 39.19 11.72
C ALA A 338 8.14 38.89 12.29
N ASP A 339 7.11 39.66 11.93
CA ASP A 339 5.73 39.41 12.34
C ASP A 339 5.27 38.03 11.83
N TRP A 340 5.49 37.75 10.54
CA TRP A 340 5.23 36.47 9.92
C TRP A 340 5.98 35.33 10.62
N LEU A 341 7.30 35.45 10.82
CA LEU A 341 8.11 34.41 11.45
C LEU A 341 7.65 34.11 12.89
N SER A 342 7.20 35.14 13.63
CA SER A 342 6.72 35.00 15.01
C SER A 342 5.53 34.04 15.15
N LEU A 343 4.75 33.86 14.07
CA LEU A 343 3.55 33.02 14.02
C LEU A 343 3.85 31.56 13.64
N GLN A 344 5.07 31.24 13.20
CA GLN A 344 5.41 29.92 12.63
C GLN A 344 5.76 28.84 13.67
N GLY A 345 5.29 29.00 14.91
CA GLY A 345 5.54 28.04 16.00
C GLY A 345 5.12 26.60 15.65
N ASN A 346 3.97 26.44 15.00
CA ASN A 346 3.46 25.13 14.59
C ASN A 346 4.37 24.45 13.56
N LEU A 347 4.92 25.19 12.60
CA LEU A 347 5.81 24.63 11.57
C LEU A 347 7.12 24.12 12.17
N ASN A 348 7.62 24.81 13.19
CA ASN A 348 8.79 24.36 13.94
C ASN A 348 8.54 23.05 14.69
N GLU A 349 7.34 22.86 15.27
CA GLU A 349 6.97 21.60 15.91
C GLU A 349 6.87 20.45 14.91
N ILE A 350 6.29 20.68 13.71
CA ILE A 350 6.26 19.70 12.62
C ILE A 350 7.69 19.28 12.23
N GLY A 351 8.59 20.24 12.07
CA GLY A 351 10.00 19.96 11.79
C GLY A 351 10.71 19.22 12.94
N LYS A 352 10.36 19.47 14.21
CA LYS A 352 10.95 18.76 15.36
C LYS A 352 10.52 17.30 15.44
N LYS A 353 9.23 17.02 15.24
CA LYS A 353 8.66 15.67 15.25
C LYS A 353 9.44 14.74 14.32
N THR A 354 9.64 15.18 13.09
CA THR A 354 10.33 14.41 12.04
C THR A 354 11.83 14.26 12.30
N VAL A 355 12.51 15.36 12.67
CA VAL A 355 13.97 15.37 12.79
C VAL A 355 14.49 14.72 14.07
N HIS A 356 13.89 15.00 15.23
CA HIS A 356 14.44 14.52 16.52
C HIS A 356 13.81 13.20 17.01
N GLY A 357 12.67 12.83 16.42
CA GLY A 357 11.85 11.73 16.88
C GLY A 357 11.59 10.65 15.84
N GLY A 358 12.02 10.85 14.59
CA GLY A 358 11.67 9.97 13.48
C GLY A 358 10.16 9.79 13.31
N GLU A 359 9.36 10.77 13.74
CA GLU A 359 7.90 10.64 13.81
C GLU A 359 7.24 10.61 12.44
N THR A 360 6.12 9.91 12.38
CA THR A 360 5.25 9.92 11.20
C THR A 360 4.41 11.19 11.22
N LEU A 361 4.51 11.97 10.14
CA LEU A 361 3.60 13.08 9.88
C LEU A 361 2.17 12.56 9.78
N ASP A 362 1.25 13.23 10.46
CA ASP A 362 -0.15 12.86 10.44
C ASP A 362 -0.99 13.83 9.60
N PHE A 363 -2.29 13.55 9.51
CA PHE A 363 -3.20 14.38 8.74
C PHE A 363 -3.27 15.84 9.23
N SER A 364 -3.13 16.07 10.54
CA SER A 364 -3.15 17.43 11.09
C SER A 364 -1.93 18.24 10.64
N ASP A 365 -0.77 17.59 10.59
CA ASP A 365 0.46 18.21 10.05
C ASP A 365 0.28 18.54 8.56
N PHE A 366 -0.31 17.64 7.78
CA PHE A 366 -0.64 17.88 6.37
C PHE A 366 -1.59 19.06 6.17
N ILE A 367 -2.67 19.14 6.97
CA ILE A 367 -3.62 20.26 6.90
C ILE A 367 -2.95 21.58 7.27
N ALA A 368 -2.14 21.59 8.32
CA ALA A 368 -1.44 22.79 8.75
C ALA A 368 -0.52 23.33 7.66
N VAL A 369 0.28 22.46 7.02
CA VAL A 369 1.18 22.86 5.91
C VAL A 369 0.38 23.27 4.68
N ASN A 370 -0.69 22.55 4.34
CA ASN A 370 -1.52 22.87 3.17
C ASN A 370 -2.38 24.14 3.37
N ALA A 371 -2.51 24.65 4.60
CA ALA A 371 -3.23 25.88 4.90
C ALA A 371 -2.35 27.14 4.80
N ILE A 372 -1.02 26.99 4.64
CA ILE A 372 -0.11 28.12 4.46
C ILE A 372 -0.38 28.73 3.09
N ALA A 373 -0.91 29.96 3.08
CA ALA A 373 -1.26 30.67 1.85
C ALA A 373 -0.03 31.06 1.03
N GLU A 374 1.08 31.30 1.73
CA GLU A 374 2.36 31.71 1.17
C GLU A 374 3.18 30.55 0.61
N LEU A 375 2.82 29.29 0.88
CA LEU A 375 3.52 28.13 0.34
C LEU A 375 3.10 27.93 -1.12
N PRO A 376 3.96 28.26 -2.12
CA PRO A 376 3.56 28.26 -3.52
C PRO A 376 3.29 26.85 -4.07
N GLY A 377 2.62 26.83 -5.22
CA GLY A 377 2.34 25.61 -6.00
C GLY A 377 1.10 24.84 -5.55
N GLU A 378 0.55 24.07 -6.48
CA GLU A 378 -0.52 23.12 -6.22
C GLU A 378 0.00 21.70 -6.30
N PHE A 379 -0.62 20.81 -5.52
CA PHE A 379 -0.43 19.39 -5.72
C PHE A 379 -0.84 19.01 -7.15
N PRO A 380 -0.06 18.18 -7.84
CA PRO A 380 -0.54 17.57 -9.07
C PRO A 380 -1.87 16.84 -8.83
N ASP A 381 -2.73 16.80 -9.85
CA ASP A 381 -4.02 16.12 -9.83
C ASP A 381 -3.88 14.59 -9.74
N TRP A 382 -2.83 14.04 -10.37
CA TRP A 382 -2.50 12.62 -10.34
C TRP A 382 -1.82 12.14 -9.05
N LEU A 383 -1.42 13.04 -8.14
CA LEU A 383 -0.79 12.64 -6.87
C LEU A 383 -1.87 12.36 -5.82
N SER A 384 -1.82 11.19 -5.19
CA SER A 384 -2.78 10.82 -4.16
C SER A 384 -2.71 11.72 -2.93
N ARG A 385 -3.88 12.16 -2.45
CA ARG A 385 -4.00 13.13 -1.35
C ARG A 385 -4.68 12.52 -0.12
N PRO A 386 -4.34 12.98 1.09
CA PRO A 386 -4.96 12.50 2.32
C PRO A 386 -6.42 12.94 2.56
N LYS A 387 -6.98 13.84 1.72
CA LYS A 387 -8.25 14.55 2.01
C LYS A 387 -9.52 13.81 1.57
N ASP A 388 -9.51 13.08 0.47
CA ASP A 388 -10.73 12.56 -0.17
C ASP A 388 -10.84 11.03 -0.05
N CYS A 389 -11.12 10.54 1.15
CA CYS A 389 -11.22 9.10 1.41
C CYS A 389 -12.67 8.60 1.22
N SER A 390 -13.07 8.31 -0.02
CA SER A 390 -14.36 7.65 -0.32
C SER A 390 -14.14 6.18 -0.66
N ILE A 391 -14.84 5.28 0.02
CA ILE A 391 -14.82 3.84 -0.28
C ILE A 391 -16.10 3.50 -1.04
N LEU A 392 -15.97 3.03 -2.28
CA LEU A 392 -17.09 2.63 -3.13
C LEU A 392 -17.37 1.14 -3.00
N TYR A 393 -18.60 0.80 -2.62
CA TYR A 393 -19.13 -0.56 -2.60
C TYR A 393 -20.08 -0.77 -3.78
N ILE A 394 -19.77 -1.74 -4.63
CA ILE A 394 -20.59 -2.13 -5.79
C ILE A 394 -21.21 -3.50 -5.51
N PHE A 395 -22.53 -3.62 -5.59
CA PHE A 395 -23.23 -4.87 -5.29
C PHE A 395 -24.40 -5.11 -6.24
N GLY A 396 -24.69 -6.39 -6.48
CA GLY A 396 -25.83 -6.81 -7.28
C GLY A 396 -27.06 -7.09 -6.43
N CYS A 397 -28.23 -6.66 -6.91
CA CYS A 397 -29.53 -6.85 -6.28
C CYS A 397 -30.22 -8.10 -6.85
N GLY A 398 -30.44 -9.10 -5.98
CA GLY A 398 -31.29 -10.26 -6.29
C GLY A 398 -32.78 -9.93 -6.18
N PHE A 399 -33.62 -10.93 -5.86
CA PHE A 399 -35.08 -10.76 -5.74
C PHE A 399 -35.58 -10.50 -4.30
N SER A 400 -34.71 -10.65 -3.30
CA SER A 400 -35.04 -10.48 -1.88
C SER A 400 -33.77 -10.31 -1.05
N SER A 401 -33.82 -9.53 0.02
CA SER A 401 -32.80 -9.54 1.07
C SER A 401 -33.08 -10.62 2.12
N ARG A 402 -32.04 -11.10 2.80
CA ARG A 402 -32.17 -11.84 4.06
C ARG A 402 -31.58 -10.97 5.16
N GLY A 403 -32.38 -10.58 6.15
CA GLY A 403 -31.94 -9.64 7.17
C GLY A 403 -31.51 -8.29 6.57
N ASP A 404 -30.45 -7.73 7.13
CA ASP A 404 -29.88 -6.44 6.75
C ASP A 404 -29.53 -6.34 5.26
N TYR A 405 -29.83 -5.20 4.65
CA TYR A 405 -29.36 -4.84 3.32
C TYR A 405 -27.83 -4.68 3.30
N ILE A 406 -27.21 -4.77 2.12
CA ILE A 406 -25.74 -4.66 2.00
C ILE A 406 -25.18 -3.37 2.63
N PRO A 407 -25.76 -2.18 2.38
CA PRO A 407 -25.27 -0.97 3.04
C PRO A 407 -25.37 -1.02 4.56
N GLU A 408 -26.41 -1.63 5.13
CA GLU A 408 -26.53 -1.84 6.58
C GLU A 408 -25.39 -2.72 7.11
N ARG A 409 -25.13 -3.85 6.45
CA ARG A 409 -24.05 -4.77 6.83
C ARG A 409 -22.67 -4.10 6.79
N VAL A 410 -22.43 -3.23 5.81
CA VAL A 410 -21.19 -2.44 5.69
C VAL A 410 -21.10 -1.41 6.80
N LEU A 411 -22.16 -0.65 7.04
CA LEU A 411 -22.14 0.52 7.92
C LEU A 411 -22.20 0.16 9.41
N LYS A 412 -22.80 -0.99 9.77
CA LYS A 412 -22.88 -1.46 11.17
C LYS A 412 -21.53 -1.93 11.73
N ILE A 413 -20.49 -2.05 10.90
CA ILE A 413 -19.15 -2.48 11.29
C ILE A 413 -18.17 -1.37 10.91
N PRO A 414 -17.12 -1.09 11.71
CA PRO A 414 -16.09 -0.13 11.32
C PRO A 414 -15.43 -0.48 9.98
N PRO A 415 -14.92 0.51 9.22
CA PRO A 415 -14.17 0.22 8.00
C PRO A 415 -12.99 -0.71 8.29
N LYS A 416 -12.77 -1.69 7.40
CA LYS A 416 -11.67 -2.64 7.55
C LYS A 416 -10.32 -1.91 7.51
N LYS A 417 -9.45 -2.21 8.47
CA LYS A 417 -8.10 -1.60 8.57
C LYS A 417 -7.28 -1.82 7.30
N ASP A 418 -7.41 -2.99 6.67
CA ASP A 418 -6.68 -3.36 5.45
C ASP A 418 -7.04 -2.45 4.27
N ILE A 419 -8.31 -2.04 4.16
CA ILE A 419 -8.73 -1.04 3.15
C ILE A 419 -8.01 0.26 3.40
N LEU A 420 -8.09 0.77 4.64
CA LEU A 420 -7.53 2.06 5.00
C LEU A 420 -6.00 2.09 4.83
N ALA A 421 -5.33 0.99 5.13
CA ALA A 421 -3.89 0.84 5.00
C ALA A 421 -3.44 0.81 3.53
N ALA A 422 -4.29 0.33 2.62
CA ALA A 422 -4.01 0.21 1.20
C ALA A 422 -4.28 1.49 0.38
N ILE A 423 -5.03 2.45 0.91
CA ILE A 423 -5.38 3.70 0.21
C ILE A 423 -4.12 4.58 0.06
N PRO A 424 -3.68 4.86 -1.18
CA PRO A 424 -2.57 5.78 -1.42
C PRO A 424 -2.87 7.17 -0.87
N GLY A 425 -1.84 7.85 -0.36
CA GLY A 425 -2.01 9.18 0.20
C GLY A 425 -2.67 9.24 1.58
N ARG A 426 -3.31 8.16 2.09
CA ARG A 426 -3.88 8.17 3.44
C ARG A 426 -2.79 8.29 4.50
N LEU A 427 -2.99 9.20 5.46
CA LEU A 427 -2.09 9.47 6.59
C LEU A 427 -2.67 8.95 7.91
N LYS A 428 -1.83 8.86 8.93
CA LYS A 428 -2.29 8.65 10.31
C LYS A 428 -3.28 9.76 10.68
N ASN A 429 -4.31 9.42 11.45
CA ASN A 429 -5.37 10.36 11.87
C ASN A 429 -6.10 11.06 10.71
N SER A 430 -6.07 10.51 9.49
CA SER A 430 -6.90 11.01 8.38
C SER A 430 -8.39 10.92 8.74
N PRO A 431 -9.24 11.78 8.14
CA PRO A 431 -10.67 11.75 8.37
C PRO A 431 -11.24 10.35 8.14
N GLU A 432 -12.30 10.06 8.88
CA GLU A 432 -13.06 8.84 8.69
C GLU A 432 -13.59 8.78 7.24
N PRO A 433 -13.45 7.63 6.55
CA PRO A 433 -13.90 7.49 5.17
C PRO A 433 -15.40 7.72 5.02
N ARG A 434 -15.80 8.23 3.86
CA ARG A 434 -17.20 8.24 3.43
C ARG A 434 -17.52 6.93 2.71
N ALA A 435 -18.66 6.32 3.03
CA ALA A 435 -19.18 5.20 2.26
C ALA A 435 -19.95 5.69 1.03
N THR A 436 -19.69 5.08 -0.12
CA THR A 436 -20.43 5.26 -1.37
C THR A 436 -20.94 3.91 -1.85
N PHE A 437 -22.17 3.85 -2.34
CA PHE A 437 -22.83 2.61 -2.74
C PHE A 437 -23.35 2.69 -4.17
N VAL A 438 -23.09 1.65 -4.95
CA VAL A 438 -23.68 1.42 -6.28
C VAL A 438 -24.44 0.10 -6.25
N ALA A 439 -25.77 0.19 -6.36
CA ALA A 439 -26.68 -0.93 -6.44
C ALA A 439 -26.98 -1.26 -7.92
N LEU A 440 -26.58 -2.45 -8.36
CA LEU A 440 -26.83 -2.96 -9.71
C LEU A 440 -28.08 -3.84 -9.71
N HIS A 441 -29.11 -3.48 -10.46
CA HIS A 441 -30.36 -4.24 -10.51
C HIS A 441 -30.74 -4.63 -11.94
N SER A 442 -31.51 -5.72 -12.06
CA SER A 442 -32.05 -6.18 -13.34
C SER A 442 -33.35 -5.43 -13.68
N LYS A 443 -33.95 -5.78 -14.82
CA LYS A 443 -35.30 -5.32 -15.22
C LYS A 443 -36.41 -5.80 -14.30
N ALA A 444 -36.16 -6.77 -13.43
CA ALA A 444 -37.18 -7.33 -12.56
C ALA A 444 -37.57 -6.33 -11.46
N GLU A 445 -38.88 -6.11 -11.26
CA GLU A 445 -39.37 -5.12 -10.30
C GLU A 445 -38.89 -5.38 -8.87
N LYS A 446 -38.81 -6.66 -8.46
CA LYS A 446 -38.26 -7.02 -7.14
C LYS A 446 -36.78 -6.66 -6.97
N SER A 447 -36.00 -6.74 -8.04
CA SER A 447 -34.57 -6.39 -8.03
C SER A 447 -34.39 -4.88 -7.92
N LYS A 448 -35.18 -4.11 -8.68
CA LYS A 448 -35.25 -2.65 -8.58
C LYS A 448 -35.69 -2.20 -7.18
N GLN A 449 -36.79 -2.74 -6.66
CA GLN A 449 -37.27 -2.40 -5.32
C GLN A 449 -36.22 -2.71 -4.24
N LEU A 450 -35.47 -3.81 -4.38
CA LEU A 450 -34.38 -4.13 -3.48
C LEU A 450 -33.24 -3.10 -3.53
N ALA A 451 -32.92 -2.56 -4.71
CA ALA A 451 -31.93 -1.49 -4.85
C ALA A 451 -32.39 -0.19 -4.19
N ILE A 452 -33.65 0.20 -4.40
CA ILE A 452 -34.28 1.37 -3.75
C ILE A 452 -34.22 1.21 -2.22
N ASN A 453 -34.69 0.08 -1.69
CA ASN A 453 -34.69 -0.18 -0.25
C ASN A 453 -33.26 -0.18 0.32
N SER A 454 -32.29 -0.72 -0.41
CA SER A 454 -30.88 -0.71 0.02
C SER A 454 -30.34 0.72 0.11
N ASN A 455 -30.70 1.58 -0.85
CA ASN A 455 -30.31 2.99 -0.85
C ASN A 455 -30.97 3.78 0.27
N GLU A 456 -32.22 3.48 0.62
CA GLU A 456 -32.90 4.05 1.79
C GLU A 456 -32.25 3.59 3.09
N ALA A 457 -31.97 2.30 3.21
CA ALA A 457 -31.30 1.72 4.36
C ALA A 457 -29.92 2.34 4.61
N ALA A 458 -29.12 2.57 3.55
CA ALA A 458 -27.84 3.26 3.67
C ALA A 458 -27.95 4.65 4.33
N LYS A 459 -29.05 5.37 4.08
CA LYS A 459 -29.27 6.73 4.62
C LYS A 459 -29.80 6.71 6.05
N SER A 460 -30.54 5.69 6.44
CA SER A 460 -31.15 5.56 7.78
C SER A 460 -30.31 4.75 8.78
N THR A 461 -29.28 4.03 8.32
CA THR A 461 -28.46 3.17 9.18
C THR A 461 -27.62 4.00 10.17
N ASN A 462 -27.70 3.61 11.44
CA ASN A 462 -26.73 4.04 12.45
C ASN A 462 -25.37 3.38 12.18
N ARG A 463 -24.37 4.21 11.89
CA ARG A 463 -23.06 3.74 11.43
C ARG A 463 -22.15 3.51 12.62
N ALA A 464 -21.30 2.50 12.51
CA ALA A 464 -20.25 2.25 13.48
C ALA A 464 -19.22 3.38 13.49
N LEU A 465 -18.53 3.54 14.63
CA LEU A 465 -17.38 4.43 14.77
C LEU A 465 -16.32 4.09 13.71
N GLY A 466 -15.69 5.12 13.16
CA GLY A 466 -14.75 4.97 12.04
C GLY A 466 -15.33 5.34 10.68
N TRP A 467 -16.64 5.53 10.53
CA TRP A 467 -17.26 6.05 9.31
C TRP A 467 -17.60 7.53 9.44
N SER A 468 -17.36 8.31 8.38
CA SER A 468 -17.75 9.73 8.32
C SER A 468 -19.22 9.92 8.68
N GLU A 469 -19.52 10.99 9.42
CA GLU A 469 -20.90 11.39 9.75
C GLU A 469 -21.72 11.77 8.50
N SER A 470 -21.05 12.22 7.42
CA SER A 470 -21.68 12.66 6.16
C SER A 470 -22.54 11.57 5.54
N THR A 471 -23.81 11.84 5.19
CA THR A 471 -24.72 10.85 4.58
C THR A 471 -24.07 10.07 3.43
N PRO A 472 -24.18 8.72 3.39
CA PRO A 472 -23.56 7.94 2.33
C PRO A 472 -24.13 8.33 0.99
N SER A 473 -23.26 8.38 -0.02
CA SER A 473 -23.70 8.59 -1.40
C SER A 473 -24.22 7.27 -1.97
N THR A 474 -25.41 7.27 -2.59
CA THR A 474 -26.02 6.05 -3.12
C THR A 474 -26.48 6.25 -4.56
N PHE A 475 -26.23 5.25 -5.38
CA PHE A 475 -26.58 5.23 -6.80
C PHE A 475 -27.24 3.90 -7.14
N GLU A 476 -28.29 3.95 -7.95
CA GLU A 476 -28.96 2.78 -8.50
C GLU A 476 -28.76 2.78 -10.00
N PHE A 477 -28.32 1.64 -10.55
CA PHE A 477 -28.19 1.47 -11.98
C PHE A 477 -28.79 0.14 -12.45
N LYS A 478 -29.54 0.25 -13.54
CA LYS A 478 -30.17 -0.88 -14.22
C LYS A 478 -29.26 -1.42 -15.31
N TYR A 479 -28.89 -2.70 -15.26
CA TYR A 479 -28.24 -3.37 -16.38
C TYR A 479 -29.27 -4.01 -17.33
N GLU A 480 -28.88 -4.13 -18.60
CA GLU A 480 -29.71 -4.69 -19.66
C GLU A 480 -29.54 -6.22 -19.80
N GLY A 481 -30.55 -6.86 -20.39
CA GLY A 481 -30.62 -8.29 -20.70
C GLY A 481 -31.92 -8.58 -21.45
N SER A 482 -31.86 -9.32 -22.56
CA SER A 482 -32.97 -9.53 -23.50
C SER A 482 -34.03 -10.54 -23.03
N SER A 483 -33.75 -11.34 -22.00
CA SER A 483 -34.62 -12.40 -21.51
C SER A 483 -34.67 -12.45 -19.97
N SER A 484 -35.73 -13.06 -19.44
CA SER A 484 -35.89 -13.31 -17.99
C SER A 484 -35.05 -14.48 -17.48
N ASP A 485 -34.43 -15.26 -18.36
CA ASP A 485 -33.56 -16.38 -18.01
C ASP A 485 -32.09 -15.91 -17.91
N GLU A 486 -31.56 -15.96 -16.68
CA GLU A 486 -30.22 -15.50 -16.31
C GLU A 486 -29.10 -16.19 -17.13
N TYR A 487 -29.33 -17.42 -17.59
CA TYR A 487 -28.37 -18.18 -18.38
C TYR A 487 -28.24 -17.69 -19.83
N SER A 488 -29.32 -17.16 -20.40
CA SER A 488 -29.39 -16.83 -21.83
C SER A 488 -28.78 -15.48 -22.19
N CYS A 489 -28.74 -14.54 -21.25
CA CYS A 489 -28.32 -13.15 -21.47
C CYS A 489 -26.95 -12.83 -20.85
N THR A 490 -26.17 -13.84 -20.48
CA THR A 490 -24.93 -13.64 -19.72
C THR A 490 -23.96 -12.64 -20.39
N PRO A 491 -23.68 -12.71 -21.70
CA PRO A 491 -22.80 -11.73 -22.36
C PRO A 491 -23.36 -10.30 -22.30
N GLU A 492 -24.64 -10.12 -22.64
CA GLU A 492 -25.30 -8.81 -22.64
C GLU A 492 -25.30 -8.15 -21.25
N VAL A 493 -25.59 -8.94 -20.21
CA VAL A 493 -25.62 -8.47 -18.81
C VAL A 493 -24.22 -8.08 -18.35
N LEU A 494 -23.21 -8.88 -18.69
CA LEU A 494 -21.82 -8.61 -18.35
C LEU A 494 -21.35 -7.30 -18.98
N ASP A 495 -21.54 -7.13 -20.29
CA ASP A 495 -21.15 -5.93 -21.04
C ASP A 495 -21.92 -4.69 -20.56
N SER A 496 -23.22 -4.83 -20.29
CA SER A 496 -24.03 -3.73 -19.76
C SER A 496 -23.55 -3.28 -18.38
N ALA A 497 -23.26 -4.23 -17.48
CA ALA A 497 -22.79 -3.91 -16.14
C ALA A 497 -21.38 -3.29 -16.18
N GLU A 498 -20.48 -3.80 -17.01
CA GLU A 498 -19.14 -3.23 -17.23
C GLU A 498 -19.24 -1.75 -17.63
N ASN A 499 -20.05 -1.42 -18.64
CA ASN A 499 -20.20 -0.06 -19.14
C ASN A 499 -20.81 0.92 -18.13
N ILE A 500 -21.78 0.45 -17.34
CA ILE A 500 -22.42 1.25 -16.28
C ILE A 500 -21.44 1.53 -15.15
N VAL A 501 -20.71 0.50 -14.71
CA VAL A 501 -19.74 0.62 -13.61
C VAL A 501 -18.58 1.53 -13.99
N LYS A 502 -18.08 1.46 -15.23
CA LYS A 502 -17.09 2.44 -15.75
C LYS A 502 -17.55 3.89 -15.57
N LYS A 503 -18.82 4.18 -15.90
CA LYS A 503 -19.40 5.53 -15.72
C LYS A 503 -19.49 5.90 -14.24
N ALA A 504 -19.96 4.98 -13.40
CA ALA A 504 -20.08 5.21 -11.96
C ALA A 504 -18.72 5.50 -11.32
N LEU A 505 -17.67 4.77 -11.70
CA LEU A 505 -16.30 4.97 -11.20
C LEU A 505 -15.76 6.35 -11.59
N ASN A 506 -15.95 6.79 -12.84
CA ASN A 506 -15.54 8.13 -13.27
C ASN A 506 -16.28 9.25 -12.53
N VAL A 507 -17.57 9.06 -12.23
CA VAL A 507 -18.37 10.05 -11.47
C VAL A 507 -17.97 10.10 -10.00
N THR A 508 -17.72 8.94 -9.39
CA THR A 508 -17.48 8.84 -7.95
C THR A 508 -16.02 9.03 -7.56
N SER A 509 -15.07 8.74 -8.47
CA SER A 509 -13.62 8.81 -8.27
C SER A 509 -13.18 8.33 -6.88
N PRO A 510 -13.50 7.08 -6.49
CA PRO A 510 -13.28 6.61 -5.13
C PRO A 510 -11.80 6.35 -4.83
N ALA A 511 -11.44 6.47 -3.55
CA ALA A 511 -10.10 6.15 -3.07
C ALA A 511 -9.87 4.64 -2.92
N ALA A 512 -10.94 3.84 -2.84
CA ALA A 512 -10.90 2.37 -2.86
C ALA A 512 -12.21 1.82 -3.41
N VAL A 513 -12.14 0.66 -4.07
CA VAL A 513 -13.30 -0.02 -4.67
C VAL A 513 -13.47 -1.39 -4.03
N VAL A 514 -14.70 -1.73 -3.67
CA VAL A 514 -15.09 -3.02 -3.10
C VAL A 514 -16.22 -3.63 -3.91
N ILE A 515 -16.00 -4.80 -4.49
CA ILE A 515 -17.03 -5.60 -5.14
C ILE A 515 -17.66 -6.54 -4.11
N VAL A 516 -18.98 -6.45 -3.93
CA VAL A 516 -19.73 -7.32 -3.02
C VAL A 516 -20.32 -8.48 -3.81
N GLY A 517 -20.06 -9.71 -3.35
CA GLY A 517 -20.42 -10.95 -4.06
C GLY A 517 -21.90 -11.34 -4.03
N THR A 518 -22.79 -10.46 -4.47
CA THR A 518 -24.25 -10.70 -4.45
C THR A 518 -24.92 -10.42 -5.80
N GLY A 519 -26.12 -10.98 -6.00
CA GLY A 519 -26.89 -10.80 -7.23
C GLY A 519 -26.43 -11.71 -8.37
N GLN A 520 -26.81 -11.33 -9.59
CA GLN A 520 -26.50 -12.09 -10.80
C GLN A 520 -25.00 -12.06 -11.10
N LYS A 521 -24.41 -13.24 -11.30
CA LYS A 521 -22.98 -13.41 -11.58
C LYS A 521 -22.46 -12.54 -12.73
N PRO A 522 -23.07 -12.52 -13.94
CA PRO A 522 -22.56 -11.71 -15.04
C PRO A 522 -22.47 -10.22 -14.70
N ALA A 523 -23.43 -9.69 -13.95
CA ALA A 523 -23.40 -8.28 -13.55
C ALA A 523 -22.20 -7.98 -12.63
N ILE A 524 -21.91 -8.88 -11.70
CA ILE A 524 -20.74 -8.77 -10.80
C ILE A 524 -19.43 -8.97 -11.56
N TYR A 525 -19.40 -9.87 -12.55
CA TYR A 525 -18.20 -10.11 -13.36
C TYR A 525 -17.89 -8.91 -14.26
N GLY A 526 -18.92 -8.30 -14.85
CA GLY A 526 -18.79 -7.04 -15.59
C GLY A 526 -18.33 -5.88 -14.69
N ALA A 527 -18.88 -5.79 -13.48
CA ALA A 527 -18.44 -4.81 -12.48
C ALA A 527 -16.97 -5.00 -12.07
N LEU A 528 -16.56 -6.25 -11.83
CA LEU A 528 -15.18 -6.59 -11.51
C LEU A 528 -14.23 -6.21 -12.65
N LYS A 529 -14.57 -6.56 -13.90
CA LYS A 529 -13.77 -6.19 -15.08
C LYS A 529 -13.60 -4.68 -15.22
N ALA A 530 -14.69 -3.91 -15.07
CA ALA A 530 -14.64 -2.45 -15.08
C ALA A 530 -13.77 -1.88 -13.94
N ALA A 531 -13.91 -2.43 -12.74
CA ALA A 531 -13.15 -1.99 -11.57
C ALA A 531 -11.66 -2.30 -11.69
N GLN A 532 -11.27 -3.47 -12.21
CA GLN A 532 -9.87 -3.82 -12.45
C GLN A 532 -9.17 -2.77 -13.34
N GLN A 533 -9.79 -2.41 -14.47
CA GLN A 533 -9.25 -1.41 -15.39
C GLN A 533 -9.09 -0.05 -14.69
N TRP A 534 -10.18 0.44 -14.10
CA TRP A 534 -10.20 1.77 -13.51
C TRP A 534 -9.22 1.89 -12.33
N CYS A 535 -9.20 0.89 -11.44
CA CYS A 535 -8.31 0.86 -10.27
C CYS A 535 -6.83 0.88 -10.66
N ALA A 536 -6.45 0.22 -11.75
CA ALA A 536 -5.08 0.23 -12.24
C ALA A 536 -4.67 1.58 -12.82
N GLU A 537 -5.56 2.25 -13.57
CA GLU A 537 -5.31 3.57 -14.15
C GLU A 537 -5.29 4.70 -13.11
N HIS A 538 -6.05 4.55 -12.02
CA HIS A 538 -6.20 5.56 -10.98
C HIS A 538 -5.45 5.22 -9.70
N ALA A 539 -4.62 4.17 -9.72
CA ALA A 539 -3.87 3.68 -8.56
C ALA A 539 -4.74 3.54 -7.30
N SER A 540 -5.90 2.90 -7.44
CA SER A 540 -6.85 2.69 -6.35
C SER A 540 -6.93 1.20 -6.01
N PRO A 541 -6.89 0.80 -4.73
CA PRO A 541 -6.97 -0.60 -4.35
C PRO A 541 -8.36 -1.18 -4.63
N LEU A 542 -8.38 -2.40 -5.17
CA LEU A 542 -9.57 -3.17 -5.46
C LEU A 542 -9.72 -4.32 -4.47
N PHE A 543 -10.92 -4.49 -3.95
CA PHE A 543 -11.25 -5.55 -3.01
C PHE A 543 -12.52 -6.28 -3.40
N ILE A 544 -12.67 -7.47 -2.85
CA ILE A 544 -13.86 -8.29 -2.93
C ILE A 544 -14.30 -8.67 -1.53
N THR A 545 -15.60 -8.59 -1.29
CA THR A 545 -16.19 -9.00 -0.02
C THR A 545 -17.41 -9.87 -0.22
N THR A 546 -17.58 -10.83 0.68
CA THR A 546 -18.72 -11.74 0.73
C THR A 546 -19.27 -11.78 2.15
N TYR A 547 -20.60 -11.92 2.27
CA TYR A 547 -21.31 -11.91 3.54
C TYR A 547 -21.99 -13.25 3.76
N PHE A 548 -21.80 -13.86 4.93
CA PHE A 548 -22.33 -15.16 5.30
C PHE A 548 -23.26 -15.01 6.50
N ASP A 549 -24.52 -15.39 6.32
CA ASP A 549 -25.47 -15.48 7.43
C ASP A 549 -25.33 -16.87 8.06
N ILE A 550 -25.01 -16.94 9.35
CA ILE A 550 -24.94 -18.18 10.13
C ILE A 550 -26.28 -18.38 10.86
N ASP A 551 -26.64 -19.62 11.15
CA ASP A 551 -27.93 -20.01 11.75
C ASP A 551 -28.28 -19.28 13.07
N ASP A 552 -27.28 -18.69 13.76
CA ASP A 552 -27.46 -17.87 14.98
C ASP A 552 -27.76 -16.38 14.71
N GLY A 553 -28.05 -15.99 13.47
CA GLY A 553 -28.33 -14.60 13.11
C GLY A 553 -27.11 -13.67 13.07
N GLN A 554 -25.90 -14.22 13.27
CA GLN A 554 -24.66 -13.48 13.08
C GLN A 554 -24.26 -13.46 11.60
N THR A 555 -23.99 -12.26 11.08
CA THR A 555 -23.42 -12.06 9.74
C THR A 555 -21.91 -12.00 9.85
N GLN A 556 -21.22 -12.94 9.21
CA GLN A 556 -19.76 -12.90 9.05
C GLN A 556 -19.38 -12.33 7.68
N THR A 557 -18.21 -11.71 7.61
CA THR A 557 -17.70 -11.04 6.40
C THR A 557 -16.35 -11.62 6.02
N GLN A 558 -16.16 -12.01 4.77
CA GLN A 558 -14.82 -12.23 4.22
C GLN A 558 -14.40 -11.06 3.35
N PHE A 559 -13.10 -10.82 3.30
CA PHE A 559 -12.52 -9.67 2.65
C PHE A 559 -11.20 -10.05 1.99
N HIS A 560 -11.11 -9.87 0.67
CA HIS A 560 -9.91 -10.16 -0.08
C HIS A 560 -9.51 -8.95 -0.90
N ARG A 561 -8.22 -8.64 -0.91
CA ARG A 561 -7.65 -7.70 -1.87
C ARG A 561 -7.45 -8.41 -3.19
N ILE A 562 -7.81 -7.75 -4.29
CA ILE A 562 -7.33 -8.14 -5.61
C ILE A 562 -5.97 -7.50 -5.84
N ALA A 563 -4.94 -8.34 -5.84
CA ALA A 563 -3.56 -8.00 -6.09
C ALA A 563 -3.39 -7.50 -7.53
N LEU A 564 -2.51 -6.51 -7.68
CA LEU A 564 -2.07 -6.06 -8.98
C LEU A 564 -1.36 -7.20 -9.74
N HIS A 565 -1.26 -7.06 -11.06
CA HIS A 565 -0.49 -8.00 -11.88
C HIS A 565 1.01 -7.98 -11.47
N SER A 566 1.75 -9.05 -11.80
CA SER A 566 3.17 -9.23 -11.45
C SER A 566 4.07 -8.03 -11.76
N ASP A 567 3.81 -7.33 -12.85
CA ASP A 567 4.64 -6.23 -13.34
C ASP A 567 4.50 -5.00 -12.42
N ALA A 568 3.32 -4.79 -11.85
CA ALA A 568 3.11 -3.77 -10.84
C ALA A 568 3.74 -4.15 -9.50
N LYS A 569 3.79 -5.45 -9.16
CA LYS A 569 4.52 -5.92 -7.98
C LYS A 569 6.02 -5.59 -8.07
N GLY A 570 6.64 -5.76 -9.24
CA GLY A 570 8.03 -5.36 -9.48
C GLY A 570 8.25 -3.86 -9.21
N ALA A 571 7.45 -3.01 -9.85
CA ALA A 571 7.53 -1.56 -9.65
C ALA A 571 7.31 -1.12 -8.19
N LEU A 572 6.36 -1.75 -7.47
CA LEU A 572 6.18 -1.47 -6.04
C LEU A 572 7.39 -1.89 -5.20
N ARG A 573 8.11 -2.96 -5.57
CA ARG A 573 9.38 -3.35 -4.94
C ARG A 573 10.47 -2.32 -5.22
N ASP A 574 10.58 -1.82 -6.45
CA ASP A 574 11.57 -0.78 -6.80
C ASP A 574 11.34 0.51 -6.02
N ALA A 575 10.08 0.97 -5.90
CA ALA A 575 9.74 2.13 -5.08
C ALA A 575 9.96 1.90 -3.58
N ALA A 576 9.72 0.68 -3.09
CA ALA A 576 10.08 0.31 -1.72
C ALA A 576 11.59 0.35 -1.52
N SER A 577 12.39 -0.19 -2.46
CA SER A 577 13.85 -0.14 -2.46
C SER A 577 14.35 1.31 -2.41
N ALA A 578 13.81 2.18 -3.27
CA ALA A 578 14.15 3.60 -3.28
C ALA A 578 13.82 4.30 -1.94
N SER A 579 12.75 3.88 -1.27
CA SER A 579 12.40 4.40 0.06
C SER A 579 13.36 3.92 1.14
N LEU A 580 13.69 2.63 1.14
CA LEU A 580 14.64 2.02 2.08
C LEU A 580 16.05 2.61 1.93
N ARG A 581 16.49 2.85 0.68
CA ARG A 581 17.76 3.54 0.36
C ARG A 581 17.80 5.01 0.80
N ASN A 582 16.67 5.59 1.18
CA ASN A 582 16.60 6.91 1.82
C ASN A 582 16.24 6.82 3.32
N PHE A 583 16.36 5.62 3.91
CA PHE A 583 15.99 5.31 5.29
C PHE A 583 14.53 5.68 5.63
N ASN A 584 13.63 5.61 4.64
CA ASN A 584 12.23 5.98 4.81
C ASN A 584 11.33 4.74 4.88
N LEU A 585 11.30 4.12 6.07
CA LEU A 585 10.53 2.91 6.38
C LEU A 585 9.01 3.10 6.22
N ILE A 586 8.51 4.30 6.50
CA ILE A 586 7.06 4.60 6.42
C ILE A 586 6.62 4.61 4.96
N SER A 587 7.33 5.34 4.11
CA SER A 587 6.99 5.38 2.68
C SER A 587 7.18 3.99 2.05
N ALA A 588 8.21 3.23 2.43
CA ALA A 588 8.37 1.83 2.03
C ALA A 588 7.14 0.98 2.42
N ALA A 589 6.71 1.03 3.68
CA ALA A 589 5.54 0.31 4.17
C ALA A 589 4.26 0.69 3.40
N ARG A 590 4.07 1.98 3.09
CA ARG A 590 2.89 2.47 2.36
C ARG A 590 2.85 1.97 0.92
N VAL A 591 3.99 1.97 0.22
CA VAL A 591 4.11 1.42 -1.13
C VAL A 591 3.83 -0.09 -1.11
N LEU A 592 4.42 -0.82 -0.17
CA LEU A 592 4.24 -2.27 -0.06
C LEU A 592 2.78 -2.64 0.29
N ARG A 593 2.09 -1.83 1.11
CA ARG A 593 0.65 -1.97 1.32
C ARG A 593 -0.19 -1.69 0.07
N ALA A 594 0.38 -1.31 -1.07
CA ALA A 594 -0.33 -1.32 -2.36
C ALA A 594 -0.39 -2.73 -3.01
N GLY A 595 0.40 -3.69 -2.51
CA GLY A 595 0.59 -5.01 -3.12
C GLY A 595 -0.20 -6.18 -2.52
N ASP A 596 0.26 -7.38 -2.82
CA ASP A 596 -0.31 -8.67 -2.37
C ASP A 596 0.05 -9.01 -0.91
N GLN A 597 -0.30 -10.22 -0.46
CA GLN A 597 -0.02 -10.68 0.91
C GLN A 597 1.49 -10.71 1.23
N GLU A 598 2.35 -11.03 0.25
CA GLU A 598 3.80 -11.03 0.47
C GLU A 598 4.30 -9.61 0.75
N LEU A 599 3.89 -8.64 -0.08
CA LEU A 599 4.24 -7.24 0.09
C LEU A 599 3.70 -6.68 1.41
N ILE A 600 2.47 -7.03 1.81
CA ILE A 600 1.89 -6.62 3.10
C ILE A 600 2.75 -7.11 4.28
N LYS A 601 3.22 -8.36 4.28
CA LYS A 601 4.12 -8.87 5.34
C LYS A 601 5.43 -8.07 5.43
N ARG A 602 5.95 -7.64 4.27
CA ARG A 602 7.15 -6.78 4.22
C ARG A 602 6.85 -5.36 4.72
N ALA A 603 5.65 -4.84 4.48
CA ALA A 603 5.21 -3.58 5.04
C ALA A 603 5.13 -3.62 6.57
N GLU A 604 4.59 -4.70 7.15
CA GLU A 604 4.53 -4.91 8.60
C GLU A 604 5.93 -4.99 9.24
N GLU A 605 6.90 -5.57 8.53
CA GLU A 605 8.31 -5.56 8.95
C GLU A 605 8.90 -4.15 8.95
N CYS A 606 8.58 -3.34 7.93
CA CYS A 606 8.97 -1.92 7.89
C CYS A 606 8.37 -1.15 9.07
N ASP A 607 7.10 -1.39 9.43
CA ASP A 607 6.47 -0.76 10.60
C ASP A 607 7.18 -1.15 11.89
N ARG A 608 7.49 -2.44 12.07
CA ARG A 608 8.20 -2.95 13.27
C ARG A 608 9.58 -2.31 13.42
N LEU A 609 10.40 -2.31 12.36
CA LEU A 609 11.72 -1.67 12.39
C LEU A 609 11.62 -0.16 12.71
N LYS A 610 10.57 0.50 12.20
CA LYS A 610 10.33 1.91 12.45
C LYS A 610 9.88 2.18 13.88
N GLU A 611 9.01 1.34 14.45
CA GLU A 611 8.61 1.43 15.86
C GLU A 611 9.81 1.22 16.78
N GLU A 612 10.64 0.22 16.52
CA GLU A 612 11.88 -0.03 17.25
C GLU A 612 12.85 1.16 17.19
N TYR A 613 13.01 1.77 16.01
CA TYR A 613 13.79 3.01 15.85
C TYR A 613 13.22 4.16 16.68
N GLN A 614 11.90 4.39 16.62
CA GLN A 614 11.24 5.47 17.35
C GLN A 614 11.37 5.28 18.86
N THR A 615 11.17 4.06 19.35
CA THR A 615 11.37 3.69 20.75
C THR A 615 12.81 3.97 21.18
N ALA A 616 13.79 3.50 20.40
CA ALA A 616 15.21 3.69 20.71
C ALA A 616 15.64 5.17 20.81
N VAL A 617 15.02 6.04 20.02
CA VAL A 617 15.36 7.47 19.99
C VAL A 617 14.60 8.29 21.04
N LYS A 618 13.40 7.86 21.45
CA LYS A 618 12.45 8.72 22.19
C LYS A 618 12.14 8.25 23.60
N GLU A 619 12.14 6.95 23.86
CA GLU A 619 11.62 6.47 25.13
C GLU A 619 12.55 6.86 26.28
N PRO A 620 11.99 7.26 27.44
CA PRO A 620 12.78 7.47 28.64
C PRO A 620 13.53 6.18 28.97
N LEU A 621 14.85 6.30 29.11
CA LEU A 621 15.69 5.17 29.46
C LEU A 621 15.25 4.62 30.83
N PRO A 622 15.15 3.29 31.00
CA PRO A 622 14.91 2.70 32.32
C PRO A 622 15.97 3.19 33.32
N GLU A 623 15.61 3.30 34.60
CA GLU A 623 16.56 3.69 35.64
C GLU A 623 17.82 2.81 35.59
N ASN A 624 18.99 3.44 35.57
CA ASN A 624 20.31 2.79 35.46
C ASN A 624 20.59 2.02 34.15
N CYS A 625 19.80 2.21 33.09
CA CYS A 625 20.00 1.55 31.78
C CYS A 625 20.24 2.58 30.66
N ALA A 626 21.27 3.42 30.83
CA ALA A 626 21.52 4.56 29.94
C ALA A 626 21.79 4.17 28.47
N ASP A 627 22.20 2.92 28.24
CA ASP A 627 22.54 2.39 26.92
C ASP A 627 21.63 1.21 26.51
N TYR A 628 20.41 1.13 27.06
CA TYR A 628 19.45 0.05 26.80
C TYR A 628 19.17 -0.22 25.31
N HIS A 629 19.18 0.83 24.49
CA HIS A 629 18.93 0.75 23.05
C HIS A 629 20.19 0.78 22.17
N ALA A 630 21.38 0.58 22.76
CA ALA A 630 22.66 0.70 22.06
C ALA A 630 22.77 -0.21 20.83
N GLY A 631 22.36 -1.48 20.93
CA GLY A 631 22.39 -2.42 19.80
C GLY A 631 21.56 -1.95 18.61
N THR A 632 20.35 -1.43 18.86
CA THR A 632 19.47 -0.88 17.80
C THR A 632 20.07 0.39 17.18
N LEU A 633 20.57 1.32 18.00
CA LEU A 633 21.18 2.58 17.49
C LEU A 633 22.44 2.33 16.66
N ILE A 634 23.33 1.41 17.09
CA ILE A 634 24.49 1.00 16.28
C ILE A 634 24.03 0.32 14.99
N SER A 635 23.01 -0.55 15.04
CA SER A 635 22.43 -1.19 13.86
C SER A 635 21.90 -0.18 12.83
N ILE A 636 21.31 0.92 13.30
CA ILE A 636 20.85 2.03 12.44
C ILE A 636 22.04 2.73 11.78
N LEU A 637 23.10 3.04 12.54
CA LEU A 637 24.31 3.65 11.97
C LEU A 637 24.94 2.72 10.92
N ARG A 638 25.01 1.41 11.18
CA ARG A 638 25.49 0.39 10.22
C ARG A 638 24.63 0.37 8.95
N ALA A 639 23.30 0.44 9.08
CA ALA A 639 22.40 0.48 7.94
C ALA A 639 22.59 1.75 7.09
N ILE A 640 22.71 2.91 7.73
CA ILE A 640 22.97 4.18 7.03
C ILE A 640 24.34 4.14 6.34
N ASN A 641 25.36 3.62 7.02
CA ASN A 641 26.69 3.47 6.45
C ASN A 641 26.70 2.54 5.23
N PHE A 642 25.99 1.42 5.29
CA PHE A 642 25.79 0.53 4.14
C PHE A 642 25.10 1.24 2.97
N ILE A 643 24.03 2.00 3.23
CA ILE A 643 23.33 2.75 2.19
C ILE A 643 24.28 3.76 1.51
N ILE A 644 25.06 4.49 2.30
CA ILE A 644 26.02 5.48 1.80
C ILE A 644 27.10 4.81 0.94
N ASP A 645 27.63 3.67 1.40
CA ASP A 645 28.61 2.87 0.65
C ASP A 645 28.11 2.51 -0.76
N GLN A 646 26.83 2.15 -0.88
CA GLN A 646 26.21 1.81 -2.16
C GLN A 646 25.98 3.02 -3.09
N ILE A 647 25.81 4.22 -2.53
CA ILE A 647 25.59 5.47 -3.30
C ILE A 647 26.93 6.07 -3.77
N GLY A 648 27.96 5.99 -2.91
CA GLY A 648 29.24 6.66 -3.08
C GLY A 648 29.28 8.10 -2.53
N ASP A 649 30.50 8.60 -2.32
CA ASP A 649 30.79 9.79 -1.50
C ASP A 649 30.29 11.15 -2.03
N GLY A 650 29.83 11.23 -3.28
CA GLY A 650 29.47 12.49 -3.94
C GLY A 650 28.05 12.99 -3.67
N ASN A 651 27.08 12.08 -3.49
CA ASN A 651 25.64 12.37 -3.63
C ASN A 651 24.81 11.87 -2.42
N ILE A 652 25.37 11.99 -1.22
CA ILE A 652 24.69 11.56 0.01
C ILE A 652 23.52 12.49 0.33
N ASP A 653 22.31 11.93 0.35
CA ASP A 653 21.10 12.66 0.76
C ASP A 653 21.31 13.26 2.17
N PRO A 654 21.16 14.59 2.35
CA PRO A 654 21.31 15.25 3.64
C PRO A 654 20.46 14.64 4.77
N ARG A 655 19.34 13.99 4.45
CA ARG A 655 18.47 13.31 5.41
C ARG A 655 19.19 12.17 6.13
N LEU A 656 20.00 11.38 5.42
CA LEU A 656 20.76 10.26 6.02
C LEU A 656 21.75 10.76 7.08
N VAL A 657 22.41 11.89 6.78
CA VAL A 657 23.34 12.55 7.71
C VAL A 657 22.63 13.05 8.96
N VAL A 658 21.45 13.63 8.79
CA VAL A 658 20.62 14.08 9.91
C VAL A 658 20.21 12.89 10.78
N ILE A 659 19.70 11.81 10.18
CA ILE A 659 19.24 10.62 10.92
C ILE A 659 20.40 9.99 11.72
N ALA A 660 21.58 9.84 11.11
CA ALA A 660 22.76 9.31 11.80
C ALA A 660 23.19 10.19 12.99
N ALA A 661 23.21 11.51 12.81
CA ALA A 661 23.54 12.45 13.89
C ALA A 661 22.47 12.48 15.01
N GLU A 662 21.20 12.30 14.66
CA GLU A 662 20.09 12.26 15.62
C GLU A 662 19.98 10.90 16.34
N ALA A 663 20.46 9.81 15.75
CA ALA A 663 20.54 8.51 16.42
C ALA A 663 21.49 8.53 17.62
N VAL A 664 22.55 9.34 17.57
CA VAL A 664 23.55 9.43 18.65
C VAL A 664 23.32 10.59 19.64
N LYS A 665 22.38 11.52 19.35
CA LYS A 665 21.98 12.66 20.19
C LYS A 665 23.10 13.31 21.02
N PHE A 666 24.18 13.78 20.38
CA PHE A 666 25.28 14.42 21.11
C PHE A 666 24.80 15.58 21.99
N ASN A 667 24.92 15.41 23.32
CA ASN A 667 24.66 16.45 24.29
C ASN A 667 25.99 16.92 24.91
N PRO A 668 26.36 18.22 24.81
CA PRO A 668 27.61 18.73 25.37
C PRO A 668 27.63 18.82 26.91
N ARG A 669 26.50 18.57 27.60
CA ARG A 669 26.40 18.65 29.08
C ARG A 669 25.54 17.52 29.70
N PRO A 670 25.95 16.25 29.63
CA PRO A 670 25.28 15.17 30.35
C PRO A 670 25.84 15.00 31.77
N ALA A 671 25.05 14.40 32.65
CA ALA A 671 25.53 13.84 33.91
C ALA A 671 25.92 12.37 33.68
N GLY A 672 27.21 12.04 33.81
CA GLY A 672 27.74 10.67 33.65
C GLY A 672 28.32 10.36 32.26
N THR A 673 28.98 9.20 32.15
CA THR A 673 29.56 8.66 30.91
C THR A 673 28.70 7.49 30.44
N THR A 674 28.19 7.54 29.22
CA THR A 674 27.42 6.45 28.59
C THR A 674 28.03 6.14 27.22
N LEU A 675 27.59 5.09 26.54
CA LEU A 675 28.10 4.75 25.21
C LEU A 675 27.97 5.92 24.23
N PHE A 676 26.85 6.63 24.24
CA PHE A 676 26.60 7.80 23.37
C PHE A 676 26.94 9.14 24.03
N HIS A 677 27.61 9.12 25.20
CA HIS A 677 28.00 10.33 25.91
C HIS A 677 29.42 10.22 26.45
N GLU A 678 30.34 10.92 25.80
CA GLU A 678 31.68 11.18 26.28
C GLU A 678 31.99 12.67 26.10
N GLY A 679 32.65 13.28 27.09
CA GLY A 679 33.04 14.69 27.01
C GLY A 679 33.94 14.92 25.80
N SER A 680 33.53 15.83 24.89
CA SER A 680 34.42 16.30 23.83
C SER A 680 35.42 17.31 24.43
N ASN A 681 36.70 16.99 24.33
CA ASN A 681 37.78 17.87 24.79
C ASN A 681 38.09 19.01 23.80
N PHE A 682 37.34 19.10 22.70
CA PHE A 682 37.72 19.94 21.57
C PHE A 682 37.03 21.32 21.55
N LYS A 683 37.66 22.29 20.89
CA LYS A 683 37.04 23.56 20.48
C LYS A 683 37.38 23.75 19.01
N LEU A 684 36.36 23.93 18.16
CA LEU A 684 36.53 24.20 16.73
C LEU A 684 37.53 25.33 16.51
N ILE A 685 38.38 25.21 15.49
CA ILE A 685 39.37 26.23 15.11
C ILE A 685 38.67 27.56 14.87
N SER A 686 37.55 27.53 14.15
CA SER A 686 36.67 28.69 13.92
C SER A 686 36.15 29.36 15.20
N ARG A 687 36.33 28.72 16.36
CA ARG A 687 35.91 29.22 17.68
C ARG A 687 37.09 29.55 18.63
N LEU A 688 38.34 29.32 18.22
CA LEU A 688 39.56 29.65 18.97
C LEU A 688 39.83 31.16 18.96
N LYS A 689 40.52 31.68 19.98
CA LYS A 689 40.98 33.08 19.98
C LYS A 689 42.26 33.20 19.14
N PRO A 690 42.59 34.39 18.59
CA PRO A 690 43.81 34.59 17.79
C PRO A 690 45.12 34.23 18.52
N GLU A 691 45.07 34.24 19.85
CA GLU A 691 46.16 33.95 20.78
C GLU A 691 46.26 32.46 21.19
N ASP A 692 45.28 31.63 20.80
CA ASP A 692 45.37 30.17 20.92
C ASP A 692 46.20 29.62 19.73
N THR A 693 47.36 29.05 20.05
CA THR A 693 48.37 28.56 19.09
C THR A 693 47.85 27.54 18.09
N SER A 694 48.53 27.46 16.94
CA SER A 694 48.18 26.63 15.77
C SER A 694 47.72 25.22 16.18
N PRO A 695 46.51 24.78 15.79
CA PRO A 695 45.98 23.48 16.15
C PRO A 695 46.87 22.37 15.57
N ARG A 696 47.32 21.44 16.41
CA ARG A 696 48.08 20.26 15.95
C ARG A 696 47.18 19.44 15.04
N SER A 697 47.68 19.12 13.85
CA SER A 697 47.00 18.25 12.91
C SER A 697 46.79 16.86 13.53
N ARG A 698 45.60 16.27 13.31
CA ARG A 698 45.21 14.97 13.86
C ARG A 698 44.79 14.02 12.76
N LYS A 699 44.85 12.72 13.06
CA LYS A 699 44.30 11.68 12.21
C LYS A 699 42.90 11.32 12.70
N LEU A 700 41.96 11.15 11.78
CA LEU A 700 40.57 10.81 12.08
C LEU A 700 40.47 9.60 13.02
N LYS A 701 41.19 8.52 12.70
CA LYS A 701 41.20 7.24 13.44
C LYS A 701 41.65 7.31 14.91
N ASP A 702 42.35 8.38 15.31
CA ASP A 702 42.94 8.52 16.65
C ASP A 702 42.08 9.43 17.56
N LEU A 703 40.84 9.75 17.15
CA LEU A 703 39.94 10.61 17.91
C LEU A 703 39.23 9.85 19.05
N PRO A 704 38.97 10.51 20.19
CA PRO A 704 38.12 9.95 21.23
C PRO A 704 36.64 9.91 20.78
N ARG A 705 35.86 8.99 21.34
CA ARG A 705 34.43 8.79 21.02
C ARG A 705 33.63 10.09 21.04
N GLY A 706 33.84 10.91 22.07
CA GLY A 706 33.14 12.20 22.22
C GLY A 706 33.40 13.19 21.09
N ASP A 707 34.56 13.13 20.43
CA ASP A 707 34.88 13.97 19.28
C ASP A 707 34.19 13.46 18.00
N TYR A 708 34.09 12.15 17.78
CA TYR A 708 33.31 11.59 16.66
C TYR A 708 31.83 12.01 16.74
N LEU A 709 31.20 11.82 17.91
CA LEU A 709 29.80 12.19 18.15
C LEU A 709 29.55 13.68 17.89
N ARG A 710 30.52 14.52 18.27
CA ARG A 710 30.46 15.95 18.03
C ARG A 710 30.65 16.31 16.55
N ILE A 711 31.55 15.64 15.85
CA ILE A 711 31.76 15.85 14.41
C ILE A 711 30.46 15.59 13.66
N LEU A 712 29.77 14.46 13.92
CA LEU A 712 28.47 14.18 13.30
C LEU A 712 27.45 15.30 13.54
N ALA A 713 27.37 15.80 14.78
CA ALA A 713 26.47 16.90 15.12
C ALA A 713 26.84 18.24 14.42
N GLU A 714 28.13 18.55 14.29
CA GLU A 714 28.59 19.77 13.62
C GLU A 714 28.42 19.69 12.08
N ILE A 715 28.60 18.52 11.47
CA ILE A 715 28.29 18.29 10.05
C ILE A 715 26.79 18.52 9.82
N ARG A 716 25.93 17.86 10.62
CA ARG A 716 24.47 18.03 10.56
C ARG A 716 24.06 19.50 10.60
N ASN A 717 24.66 20.30 11.50
CA ASN A 717 24.31 21.71 11.68
C ASN A 717 24.73 22.62 10.51
N ARG A 718 25.60 22.16 9.61
CA ARG A 718 26.07 22.92 8.44
C ARG A 718 25.26 22.65 7.17
N LEU A 719 24.38 21.64 7.20
CA LEU A 719 23.54 21.29 6.07
C LEU A 719 22.50 22.37 5.79
N VAL A 720 22.16 22.55 4.51
CA VAL A 720 21.10 23.47 4.07
C VAL A 720 19.70 23.09 4.54
N VAL A 721 19.48 21.80 4.82
CA VAL A 721 18.21 21.30 5.36
C VAL A 721 18.05 21.52 6.88
N THR A 722 19.06 22.12 7.53
CA THR A 722 19.06 22.39 8.98
C THR A 722 19.26 23.88 9.31
N HIS A 723 20.48 24.34 9.56
CA HIS A 723 20.84 25.70 9.97
C HIS A 723 22.03 26.26 9.18
N GLY A 724 22.53 25.52 8.19
CA GLY A 724 23.65 25.91 7.37
C GLY A 724 23.25 26.12 5.92
N ASN A 725 24.24 26.19 5.03
CA ASN A 725 24.04 26.44 3.60
C ASN A 725 24.84 25.46 2.72
N ASN A 726 25.38 24.39 3.31
CA ASN A 726 26.31 23.50 2.62
C ASN A 726 25.62 22.19 2.19
N PRO A 727 26.01 21.61 1.05
CA PRO A 727 25.77 20.19 0.76
C PRO A 727 26.62 19.31 1.69
N THR A 728 26.30 18.00 1.75
CA THR A 728 26.94 17.03 2.65
C THR A 728 28.47 17.01 2.56
N SER A 729 29.01 17.00 1.33
CA SER A 729 30.46 16.97 1.09
C SER A 729 31.18 18.19 1.66
N VAL A 730 30.67 19.40 1.38
CA VAL A 730 31.23 20.66 1.89
C VAL A 730 31.06 20.77 3.40
N ALA A 731 29.88 20.40 3.94
CA ALA A 731 29.64 20.38 5.38
C ALA A 731 30.64 19.46 6.12
N THR A 732 30.97 18.33 5.52
CA THR A 732 31.94 17.36 6.04
C THR A 732 33.34 17.93 6.00
N GLN A 733 33.81 18.39 4.84
CA GLN A 733 35.15 18.92 4.67
C GLN A 733 35.40 20.14 5.56
N ASP A 734 34.45 21.08 5.62
CA ASP A 734 34.56 22.26 6.47
C ASP A 734 34.63 21.86 7.95
N THR A 735 33.92 20.81 8.35
CA THR A 735 33.96 20.33 9.74
C THR A 735 35.31 19.69 10.02
N LEU A 736 35.79 18.79 9.18
CA LEU A 736 37.11 18.15 9.35
C LEU A 736 38.24 19.20 9.40
N ASN A 737 38.18 20.21 8.55
CA ASN A 737 39.10 21.35 8.55
C ASN A 737 39.05 22.11 9.88
N ASP A 738 37.85 22.43 10.38
CA ASP A 738 37.65 23.09 11.67
C ASP A 738 38.08 22.23 12.87
N PHE A 739 38.28 20.92 12.67
CA PHE A 739 38.84 20.00 13.67
C PHE A 739 40.34 19.72 13.48
N ALA A 740 41.01 20.38 12.53
CA ALA A 740 42.42 20.18 12.17
C ALA A 740 42.73 18.73 11.75
N ILE A 741 41.79 18.04 11.13
CA ILE A 741 41.97 16.65 10.70
C ILE A 741 42.66 16.67 9.32
N THR A 742 43.85 16.07 9.23
CA THR A 742 44.65 16.05 8.00
C THR A 742 44.95 14.61 7.59
N THR A 743 43.99 13.94 6.94
CA THR A 743 44.17 12.57 6.46
C THR A 743 43.94 12.49 4.96
N PRO A 744 44.98 12.37 4.10
CA PRO A 744 44.83 12.34 2.64
C PRO A 744 43.95 11.23 2.06
N GLN A 745 43.57 10.24 2.86
CA GLN A 745 42.91 8.99 2.46
C GLN A 745 41.50 8.81 3.03
N LEU A 746 41.06 9.67 3.97
CA LEU A 746 39.77 9.55 4.67
C LEU A 746 39.18 10.96 4.84
N HIS A 747 38.31 11.36 3.90
CA HIS A 747 37.71 12.70 3.85
C HIS A 747 36.19 12.66 3.64
N SER A 748 35.60 11.49 3.43
CA SER A 748 34.17 11.40 3.17
C SER A 748 33.36 11.32 4.45
N TYR A 749 32.06 11.58 4.32
CA TYR A 749 31.15 11.38 5.44
C TYR A 749 31.07 9.91 5.87
N GLN A 750 31.20 8.98 4.91
CA GLN A 750 31.22 7.54 5.17
C GLN A 750 32.40 7.17 6.07
N ASP A 751 33.60 7.71 5.81
CA ASP A 751 34.79 7.46 6.62
C ASP A 751 34.58 7.86 8.08
N VAL A 752 33.98 9.05 8.29
CA VAL A 752 33.65 9.58 9.61
C VAL A 752 32.63 8.68 10.32
N LEU A 753 31.60 8.24 9.59
CA LEU A 753 30.56 7.38 10.13
C LEU A 753 31.10 6.00 10.50
N GLN A 754 31.90 5.38 9.64
CA GLN A 754 32.57 4.09 9.91
C GLN A 754 33.46 4.18 11.15
N CYS A 755 34.32 5.20 11.24
CA CYS A 755 35.17 5.40 12.42
C CYS A 755 34.35 5.64 13.69
N THR A 756 33.18 6.28 13.58
CA THR A 756 32.25 6.45 14.70
C THR A 756 31.67 5.12 15.15
N ILE A 757 31.25 4.27 14.21
CA ILE A 757 30.71 2.93 14.48
C ILE A 757 31.77 2.08 15.18
N ASP A 758 32.98 1.99 14.62
CA ASP A 758 34.08 1.22 15.20
C ASP A 758 34.38 1.69 16.64
N SER A 759 34.45 3.02 16.84
CA SER A 759 34.68 3.60 18.17
C SER A 759 33.56 3.29 19.17
N LEU A 760 32.30 3.20 18.72
CA LEU A 760 31.16 2.84 19.57
C LEU A 760 31.20 1.35 19.92
N GLU A 761 31.54 0.48 18.97
CA GLU A 761 31.61 -0.97 19.21
C GLU A 761 32.74 -1.32 20.19
N ASP A 762 33.93 -0.74 20.01
CA ASP A 762 35.05 -0.90 20.94
C ASP A 762 34.69 -0.39 22.34
N ALA A 763 34.01 0.76 22.42
CA ALA A 763 33.55 1.32 23.69
C ALA A 763 32.48 0.46 24.35
N ALA A 764 31.59 -0.17 23.58
CA ALA A 764 30.55 -1.04 24.14
C ALA A 764 31.17 -2.26 24.82
N VAL A 765 32.20 -2.86 24.21
CA VAL A 765 32.97 -3.94 24.84
C VAL A 765 33.65 -3.47 26.13
N ALA A 766 34.30 -2.30 26.09
CA ALA A 766 34.99 -1.76 27.27
C ALA A 766 34.03 -1.39 28.42
N LEU A 767 32.81 -0.96 28.10
CA LEU A 767 31.78 -0.56 29.07
C LEU A 767 30.85 -1.70 29.49
N GLY A 768 30.96 -2.88 28.88
CA GLY A 768 30.06 -4.03 29.13
C GLY A 768 28.62 -3.79 28.67
N VAL A 769 28.43 -2.96 27.65
CA VAL A 769 27.11 -2.64 27.07
C VAL A 769 26.75 -3.66 26.00
N SER A 770 25.55 -4.23 26.08
CA SER A 770 25.06 -5.14 25.04
C SER A 770 24.77 -4.39 23.75
N THR A 771 25.31 -4.90 22.64
CA THR A 771 25.04 -4.42 21.28
C THR A 771 24.22 -5.41 20.46
N GLU A 772 23.67 -6.44 21.11
CA GLU A 772 22.84 -7.44 20.45
C GLU A 772 21.55 -6.81 19.90
N SER A 773 21.35 -6.93 18.59
CA SER A 773 20.15 -6.50 17.89
C SER A 773 20.10 -7.21 16.54
N ASP A 774 18.92 -7.71 16.16
CA ASP A 774 18.68 -8.28 14.83
C ASP A 774 18.19 -7.22 13.82
N TRP A 775 18.07 -5.96 14.25
CA TRP A 775 17.51 -4.86 13.47
C TRP A 775 18.24 -4.68 12.13
N TYR A 776 19.57 -4.65 12.15
CA TYR A 776 20.38 -4.51 10.94
C TYR A 776 20.14 -5.69 9.98
N THR A 777 20.16 -6.93 10.48
CA THR A 777 19.93 -8.13 9.66
C THR A 777 18.54 -8.13 9.02
N ARG A 778 17.51 -7.74 9.77
CA ARG A 778 16.13 -7.63 9.26
C ARG A 778 15.99 -6.52 8.23
N PHE A 779 16.60 -5.36 8.47
CA PHE A 779 16.64 -4.26 7.51
C PHE A 779 17.35 -4.66 6.21
N MET A 780 18.50 -5.34 6.31
CA MET A 780 19.23 -5.86 5.17
C MET A 780 18.44 -6.93 4.41
N SER A 781 17.70 -7.78 5.12
CA SER A 781 16.80 -8.75 4.49
C SER A 781 15.71 -8.06 3.67
N LEU A 782 15.20 -6.91 4.12
CA LEU A 782 14.26 -6.11 3.34
C LEU A 782 14.90 -5.51 2.08
N ILE A 783 16.09 -4.88 2.19
CA ILE A 783 16.80 -4.32 1.03
C ILE A 783 17.03 -5.41 -0.04
N ILE A 784 17.62 -6.54 0.37
CA ILE A 784 17.92 -7.65 -0.54
C ILE A 784 16.65 -8.23 -1.16
N TRP A 785 15.54 -8.26 -0.41
CA TRP A 785 14.26 -8.73 -0.94
C TRP A 785 13.61 -7.70 -1.88
N THR A 786 13.88 -6.41 -1.73
CA THR A 786 13.33 -5.40 -2.67
C THR A 786 14.11 -5.32 -3.98
N GLU A 787 15.38 -5.70 -3.97
CA GLU A 787 16.24 -5.87 -5.16
C GLU A 787 15.97 -7.19 -5.88
#